data_AF-A0AAD8H2D7-F1
#
_entry.id   AF-A0AAD8H2D7-F1
#
_cell.length_a   1.000
_cell.length_b   1.000
_cell.length_c   1.000
_cell.angle_alpha   90.00
_cell.angle_beta   90.00
_cell.angle_gamma   90.00
#
_symmetry.space_group_name_H-M   'P 1'
#
loop_
_entity.id
_entity.type
_entity.pdbx_description
1 polymer ?
#
loop_
_entity_poly.entity_id
_entity_poly.type
_entity_poly.pdbx_seq_one_letter_code
_entity_poly.pdbx_strand_id
1 'polypeptide(L)'
;MAITGIVRFLSDQSPVFRHPLSKFKDLREESSRDFSNISHAQDFSNIGQDDLTVDELKIVSEEQLVEKALDITFQDDELTKKCREVSDECLDDVAEPVDVVEEGGDDVYVDEKGGVLDKNTLELNTTTLPKVEHKMYVSPDILVRCEPLIEILYAKVFTNADASLDVYGDIRILDLEGSKNFVFYERGRFDSPQHICSSSTKNNFLQLQSPQKIPTFNEPLLVVDIKNVDTGVVVARGQKPLLETTHHPSTPNDYEKLFTLQFEGDAHGGGLVDTGARVELQCIAFTFGVCAQVEMFMYKDDDSSESQKTINEDGGELGVEVFGLICAKCHPSLLAKGCYENHMFNVIQDEHEWVGLGTQINLFKNLVAVPAYSQLEISLDLSGYEDDEFSIEGTACFQPTNGDGGYKDIRGVNGYYVRVYVTWCEPSNLNKRWCEEDMIDGFCLMPHSPGLYASHLLEVFSLFIARPNEEEVSLYGSVKILDYRGWCTVFSYSKNEPYFLSRGCNLLPLQGPDRALQPLMFFLMEIDLRDIDGHVNIKGFVNSCVEIDERQRPWFDKRFCAVVKLVNEKSFAAVNYTIFSFAVEAIMEVNFLFKGGSCAHVKIYGDVIASYDKLSYLTNYDAEFFQRVLFTRKKANFLEVEDNYQLPRYVVAVPMTCSLLTKVNLSFQTNLGTHRVGELVKFQIGEPYRIIKSDFVDIRIDVDWKGLPYV
;
A
#
# COMPACT_ATOMS: atom_id res chain seq x y z
N MET A 1 11.23 52.18 19.71
CA MET A 1 12.65 52.08 20.16
C MET A 1 12.94 50.61 20.38
N ALA A 2 13.60 49.97 19.41
CA ALA A 2 14.22 48.62 19.42
C ALA A 2 14.08 47.97 18.02
N ILE A 3 14.57 48.65 16.97
CA ILE A 3 14.95 48.04 15.68
C ILE A 3 16.16 48.83 15.18
N THR A 4 17.30 48.60 15.82
CA THR A 4 18.63 49.08 15.36
C THR A 4 19.69 48.27 16.09
N GLY A 5 19.88 47.01 15.68
CA GLY A 5 20.81 46.10 16.37
C GLY A 5 21.37 44.95 15.54
N ILE A 6 20.98 44.78 14.26
CA ILE A 6 21.43 43.65 13.43
C ILE A 6 21.73 44.11 11.99
N VAL A 7 22.34 45.30 11.83
CA VAL A 7 22.85 45.80 10.53
C VAL A 7 24.31 46.26 10.66
N ARG A 8 25.05 45.74 11.65
CA ARG A 8 26.41 46.22 11.94
C ARG A 8 27.47 45.14 12.17
N PHE A 9 27.24 43.93 11.66
CA PHE A 9 28.19 42.82 11.83
C PHE A 9 28.70 42.19 10.51
N LEU A 10 28.29 42.67 9.33
CA LEU A 10 28.79 42.15 8.04
C LEU A 10 29.29 43.26 7.11
N SER A 11 30.00 44.23 7.68
CA SER A 11 30.68 45.28 6.93
C SER A 11 32.03 45.51 7.58
N ASP A 12 33.00 44.67 7.23
CA ASP A 12 34.44 44.97 7.20
C ASP A 12 35.20 43.66 6.96
N GLN A 13 35.81 43.52 5.79
CA GLN A 13 37.13 42.92 5.51
C GLN A 13 37.35 42.92 3.97
N SER A 14 37.84 44.08 3.50
CA SER A 14 38.74 44.40 2.37
C SER A 14 38.63 43.79 0.95
N PRO A 15 39.04 44.56 -0.09
CA PRO A 15 38.75 44.37 -1.52
C PRO A 15 39.90 43.71 -2.28
N VAL A 16 39.74 43.59 -3.62
CA VAL A 16 40.75 43.43 -4.72
C VAL A 16 40.17 42.37 -5.72
N PHE A 17 39.95 42.53 -7.03
CA PHE A 17 40.47 43.37 -8.13
C PHE A 17 39.40 43.61 -9.24
N ARG A 18 39.74 44.56 -10.11
CA ARG A 18 39.08 45.15 -11.29
C ARG A 18 38.56 44.20 -12.40
N HIS A 19 37.47 44.66 -13.04
CA HIS A 19 37.04 44.48 -14.46
C HIS A 19 38.18 44.35 -15.51
N PRO A 20 37.95 43.83 -16.76
CA PRO A 20 36.76 44.13 -17.57
C PRO A 20 36.15 43.05 -18.50
N LEU A 21 34.90 43.34 -18.85
CA LEU A 21 34.16 42.97 -20.06
C LEU A 21 35.02 42.80 -21.32
N SER A 22 34.90 41.65 -22.00
CA SER A 22 34.80 41.60 -23.47
C SER A 22 34.39 40.19 -23.92
N LYS A 23 33.53 40.13 -24.96
CA LYS A 23 32.96 38.95 -25.64
C LYS A 23 31.74 38.34 -24.98
N PHE A 24 30.56 38.76 -25.45
CA PHE A 24 29.54 37.89 -26.05
C PHE A 24 28.40 38.79 -26.58
N LYS A 25 28.72 39.52 -27.65
CA LYS A 25 27.75 39.88 -28.68
C LYS A 25 28.08 38.92 -29.82
N ASP A 26 27.17 38.01 -30.11
CA ASP A 26 26.88 37.44 -31.43
C ASP A 26 26.03 36.17 -31.20
N LEU A 27 25.01 35.99 -32.05
CA LEU A 27 23.94 34.96 -31.99
C LEU A 27 22.67 35.36 -31.22
N ARG A 28 22.08 36.48 -31.66
CA ARG A 28 20.66 36.78 -31.45
C ARG A 28 20.00 36.97 -32.81
N GLU A 29 19.85 35.89 -33.58
CA GLU A 29 19.12 35.89 -34.85
C GLU A 29 18.83 34.45 -35.33
N GLU A 30 18.03 33.68 -34.58
CA GLU A 30 17.40 32.43 -35.09
C GLU A 30 16.37 31.88 -34.09
N SER A 31 15.25 32.60 -33.88
CA SER A 31 14.09 32.06 -33.13
C SER A 31 12.85 32.94 -33.33
N SER A 32 12.54 33.29 -34.57
CA SER A 32 11.27 33.93 -34.92
C SER A 32 10.79 33.41 -36.25
N ARG A 33 10.24 32.20 -36.23
CA ARG A 33 9.31 31.64 -37.21
C ARG A 33 8.57 30.48 -36.55
N ASP A 34 7.32 30.31 -36.95
CA ASP A 34 6.41 29.22 -36.62
C ASP A 34 5.59 29.34 -35.32
N PHE A 35 4.65 30.28 -35.32
CA PHE A 35 3.29 30.00 -34.82
C PHE A 35 2.26 30.78 -35.64
N SER A 36 1.68 30.13 -36.64
CA SER A 36 0.43 30.56 -37.27
C SER A 36 -0.34 29.34 -37.77
N ASN A 37 -1.67 29.39 -37.58
CA ASN A 37 -2.72 28.41 -37.89
C ASN A 37 -3.01 27.50 -36.68
N ILE A 38 -4.21 27.47 -36.10
CA ILE A 38 -5.51 27.27 -36.74
C ILE A 38 -6.61 28.04 -35.98
N SER A 39 -7.47 28.72 -36.75
CA SER A 39 -8.75 29.32 -36.34
C SER A 39 -9.92 28.36 -36.60
N HIS A 40 -10.85 28.20 -35.65
CA HIS A 40 -12.32 28.27 -35.82
C HIS A 40 -13.07 27.57 -34.68
N ALA A 41 -13.85 28.32 -33.90
CA ALA A 41 -15.26 28.02 -33.58
C ALA A 41 -15.86 29.22 -32.81
N GLN A 42 -17.00 29.69 -33.29
CA GLN A 42 -17.79 30.80 -32.76
C GLN A 42 -18.77 30.34 -31.66
N ASP A 43 -19.27 31.35 -30.96
CA ASP A 43 -20.54 31.43 -30.21
C ASP A 43 -20.57 30.85 -28.78
N PHE A 44 -20.51 31.75 -27.79
CA PHE A 44 -21.64 32.07 -26.91
C PHE A 44 -21.38 33.42 -26.21
N SER A 45 -22.30 34.36 -26.43
CA SER A 45 -22.34 35.68 -25.79
C SER A 45 -23.19 35.68 -24.52
N ASN A 46 -22.82 36.57 -23.60
CA ASN A 46 -23.60 37.17 -22.51
C ASN A 46 -23.57 36.46 -21.15
N ILE A 47 -22.89 37.09 -20.18
CA ILE A 47 -23.48 37.66 -18.95
C ILE A 47 -22.41 38.51 -18.22
N GLY A 48 -22.78 39.76 -17.92
CA GLY A 48 -22.44 40.49 -16.68
C GLY A 48 -20.99 40.92 -16.43
N GLN A 49 -20.66 42.16 -16.80
CA GLN A 49 -19.62 42.95 -16.16
C GLN A 49 -20.10 43.40 -14.77
N ASP A 50 -19.27 43.25 -13.75
CA ASP A 50 -19.27 44.09 -12.56
C ASP A 50 -17.82 44.38 -12.13
N ASP A 51 -17.61 45.64 -11.77
CA ASP A 51 -16.33 46.31 -11.51
C ASP A 51 -15.52 45.75 -10.34
N LEU A 52 -14.22 45.54 -10.54
CA LEU A 52 -13.23 45.40 -9.48
C LEU A 52 -12.12 46.45 -9.65
N THR A 53 -11.95 47.25 -8.61
CA THR A 53 -10.98 48.34 -8.49
C THR A 53 -9.54 47.82 -8.37
N VAL A 54 -8.65 48.46 -9.12
CA VAL A 54 -7.21 48.22 -9.18
C VAL A 54 -6.52 48.80 -7.94
N ASP A 55 -5.75 47.98 -7.24
CA ASP A 55 -4.66 48.43 -6.36
C ASP A 55 -3.36 47.68 -6.71
N GLU A 56 -2.26 48.42 -6.63
CA GLU A 56 -0.97 48.21 -7.30
C GLU A 56 -0.21 46.96 -6.83
N LEU A 57 0.08 46.03 -7.77
CA LEU A 57 1.09 44.99 -7.61
C LEU A 57 2.27 45.28 -8.55
N LYS A 58 3.42 45.64 -7.96
CA LYS A 58 4.71 45.72 -8.65
C LYS A 58 5.16 44.32 -9.05
N ILE A 59 5.08 44.01 -10.33
CA ILE A 59 5.67 42.80 -10.92
C ILE A 59 7.18 43.06 -11.08
N VAL A 60 7.99 42.25 -10.41
CA VAL A 60 9.43 42.11 -10.65
C VAL A 60 9.59 41.19 -11.86
N SER A 61 10.33 41.60 -12.89
CA SER A 61 10.50 40.80 -14.11
C SER A 61 11.38 39.57 -13.86
N GLU A 62 11.03 38.43 -14.48
CA GLU A 62 11.76 37.15 -14.40
C GLU A 62 13.27 37.30 -14.67
N GLU A 63 13.68 38.28 -15.48
CA GLU A 63 15.09 38.57 -15.77
C GLU A 63 15.90 38.93 -14.51
N GLN A 64 15.29 39.55 -13.49
CA GLN A 64 15.97 39.89 -12.23
C GLN A 64 16.11 38.69 -11.27
N LEU A 65 15.30 37.65 -11.45
CA LEU A 65 15.40 36.40 -10.69
C LEU A 65 16.47 35.49 -11.28
N VAL A 66 16.64 35.50 -12.61
CA VAL A 66 17.64 34.69 -13.32
C VAL A 66 19.07 35.20 -13.05
N GLU A 67 19.30 36.51 -12.98
CA GLU A 67 20.62 37.07 -12.63
C GLU A 67 21.06 36.71 -11.20
N LYS A 68 20.13 36.63 -10.25
CA LYS A 68 20.44 36.22 -8.87
C LYS A 68 20.69 34.72 -8.69
N ALA A 69 20.09 33.88 -9.53
CA ALA A 69 20.28 32.44 -9.48
C ALA A 69 21.65 32.01 -10.04
N LEU A 70 22.19 32.76 -10.99
CA LEU A 70 23.50 32.49 -11.61
C LEU A 70 24.70 32.90 -10.74
N ASP A 71 24.54 33.87 -9.84
CA ASP A 71 25.60 34.26 -8.89
C ASP A 71 25.80 33.24 -7.75
N ILE A 72 24.81 32.38 -7.48
CA ILE A 72 24.89 31.35 -6.43
C ILE A 72 25.60 30.09 -6.93
N THR A 73 25.45 29.75 -8.22
CA THR A 73 26.00 28.52 -8.80
C THR A 73 27.52 28.56 -9.01
N PHE A 74 28.13 29.74 -9.09
CA PHE A 74 29.58 29.88 -9.25
C PHE A 74 30.40 29.75 -7.95
N GLN A 75 29.76 29.70 -6.77
CA GLN A 75 30.46 29.54 -5.49
C GLN A 75 30.66 28.08 -5.07
N ASP A 76 29.96 27.13 -5.70
CA ASP A 76 29.98 25.71 -5.29
C ASP A 76 31.10 24.88 -5.96
N ASP A 77 31.44 25.18 -7.22
CA ASP A 77 32.45 24.42 -7.98
C ASP A 77 33.88 24.51 -7.39
N GLU A 78 34.20 25.57 -6.63
CA GLU A 78 35.49 25.72 -5.96
C GLU A 78 35.58 24.91 -4.64
N LEU A 79 34.44 24.60 -4.01
CA LEU A 79 34.35 23.78 -2.79
C LEU A 79 34.39 22.28 -3.13
N THR A 80 33.73 21.87 -4.20
CA THR A 80 33.71 20.46 -4.66
C THR A 80 35.10 19.97 -5.08
N LYS A 81 35.94 20.86 -5.63
CA LYS A 81 37.32 20.54 -6.02
C LYS A 81 38.24 20.29 -4.81
N LYS A 82 38.02 21.00 -3.70
CA LYS A 82 38.83 20.84 -2.46
C LYS A 82 38.48 19.58 -1.66
N CYS A 83 37.23 19.10 -1.76
CA CYS A 83 36.81 17.87 -1.08
C CYS A 83 37.33 16.60 -1.78
N ARG A 84 37.54 16.62 -3.10
CA ARG A 84 38.10 15.47 -3.84
C ARG A 84 39.60 15.24 -3.56
N GLU A 85 40.35 16.30 -3.31
CA GLU A 85 41.80 16.19 -3.03
C GLU A 85 42.12 15.63 -1.62
N VAL A 86 41.14 15.57 -0.70
CA VAL A 86 41.30 15.00 0.65
C VAL A 86 40.82 13.56 0.75
N SER A 87 40.02 13.10 -0.22
CA SER A 87 39.43 11.75 -0.22
C SER A 87 40.38 10.67 -0.78
N ASP A 88 41.40 11.04 -1.55
CA ASP A 88 42.30 10.10 -2.22
C ASP A 88 43.54 9.74 -1.38
N GLU A 89 43.70 10.30 -0.16
CA GLU A 89 44.85 10.05 0.72
C GLU A 89 44.59 9.02 1.85
N CYS A 90 43.41 8.40 1.92
CA CYS A 90 43.00 7.56 3.06
C CYS A 90 42.45 6.16 2.67
N LEU A 91 42.95 5.54 1.60
CA LEU A 91 42.56 4.17 1.24
C LEU A 91 43.76 3.33 0.76
N ASP A 92 44.64 3.00 1.71
CA ASP A 92 45.54 1.85 1.60
C ASP A 92 45.73 1.29 3.02
N ASP A 93 44.91 0.32 3.41
CA ASP A 93 45.30 -0.74 4.34
C ASP A 93 44.31 -1.91 4.27
N VAL A 94 44.85 -3.04 3.80
CA VAL A 94 44.22 -4.33 3.52
C VAL A 94 44.12 -5.16 4.80
N ALA A 95 42.98 -5.81 5.04
CA ALA A 95 42.86 -6.85 6.06
C ALA A 95 42.36 -8.18 5.45
N GLU A 96 43.21 -9.20 5.59
CA GLU A 96 42.94 -10.62 5.28
C GLU A 96 42.00 -11.28 6.30
N PRO A 97 41.35 -12.42 5.95
CA PRO A 97 40.42 -13.10 6.85
C PRO A 97 41.15 -13.96 7.90
N VAL A 98 40.68 -13.91 9.14
CA VAL A 98 41.16 -14.73 10.26
C VAL A 98 40.20 -15.89 10.50
N ASP A 99 40.75 -17.10 10.51
CA ASP A 99 40.07 -18.36 10.86
C ASP A 99 39.68 -18.42 12.34
N VAL A 100 38.51 -19.00 12.60
CA VAL A 100 37.92 -19.22 13.93
C VAL A 100 38.52 -20.46 14.57
N VAL A 101 39.07 -20.31 15.79
CA VAL A 101 39.43 -21.42 16.70
C VAL A 101 38.57 -21.32 17.95
N GLU A 102 37.88 -22.42 18.30
CA GLU A 102 37.21 -22.64 19.57
C GLU A 102 38.20 -23.05 20.67
N GLU A 103 38.04 -22.50 21.88
CA GLU A 103 38.30 -23.05 23.24
C GLU A 103 38.18 -21.84 24.20
N GLY A 104 37.48 -21.85 25.34
CA GLY A 104 37.47 -22.81 26.43
C GLY A 104 38.38 -22.29 27.57
N GLY A 105 37.82 -21.62 28.60
CA GLY A 105 38.59 -21.29 29.81
C GLY A 105 38.03 -20.17 30.68
N ASP A 106 37.69 -20.51 31.94
CA ASP A 106 37.47 -19.58 33.05
C ASP A 106 38.79 -18.90 33.43
N ASP A 107 38.81 -17.57 33.62
CA ASP A 107 39.89 -16.92 34.35
C ASP A 107 39.42 -15.71 35.18
N VAL A 108 39.84 -15.74 36.44
CA VAL A 108 39.72 -14.69 37.45
C VAL A 108 40.90 -13.74 37.28
N TYR A 109 40.64 -12.43 37.15
CA TYR A 109 41.69 -11.41 37.14
C TYR A 109 41.91 -10.79 38.52
N VAL A 110 43.16 -10.83 38.99
CA VAL A 110 43.70 -10.06 40.11
C VAL A 110 44.69 -9.06 39.52
N ASP A 111 44.52 -7.76 39.79
CA ASP A 111 45.44 -6.70 39.36
C ASP A 111 46.64 -6.58 40.32
N GLU A 112 47.80 -6.26 39.74
CA GLU A 112 49.14 -6.16 40.32
C GLU A 112 49.35 -4.97 41.29
N LYS A 113 48.29 -4.35 41.81
CA LYS A 113 48.42 -3.25 42.79
C LYS A 113 47.58 -3.39 44.05
N GLY A 114 47.12 -4.59 44.40
CA GLY A 114 46.78 -4.97 45.78
C GLY A 114 45.88 -3.97 46.55
N GLY A 115 44.88 -3.39 45.88
CA GLY A 115 43.97 -2.41 46.47
C GLY A 115 42.52 -2.88 46.42
N VAL A 116 41.93 -3.13 47.59
CA VAL A 116 40.48 -3.31 47.76
C VAL A 116 39.83 -1.94 47.70
N LEU A 117 38.91 -1.71 46.76
CA LEU A 117 38.13 -0.47 46.67
C LEU A 117 36.63 -0.75 46.80
N ASP A 118 36.04 0.01 47.70
CA ASP A 118 34.69 -0.05 48.22
C ASP A 118 33.65 0.37 47.17
N LYS A 119 32.57 -0.41 47.06
CA LYS A 119 31.44 -0.13 46.17
C LYS A 119 30.51 0.85 46.85
N ASN A 120 30.76 2.15 46.70
CA ASN A 120 29.71 3.15 46.77
C ASN A 120 30.20 4.47 46.16
N THR A 121 29.30 5.10 45.40
CA THR A 121 29.36 6.51 44.94
C THR A 121 30.08 6.76 43.62
N LEU A 122 29.38 6.56 42.49
CA LEU A 122 29.33 7.48 41.34
C LEU A 122 28.31 6.97 40.31
N GLU A 123 27.04 7.30 40.53
CA GLU A 123 26.01 7.29 39.49
C GLU A 123 25.88 8.72 38.95
N LEU A 124 26.26 8.93 37.68
CA LEU A 124 25.81 10.07 36.89
C LEU A 124 25.92 9.74 35.39
N ASN A 125 24.75 9.49 34.81
CA ASN A 125 24.34 9.74 33.42
C ASN A 125 25.33 9.45 32.28
N THR A 126 25.30 8.20 31.82
CA THR A 126 25.37 7.89 30.39
C THR A 126 24.24 6.92 30.06
N THR A 127 23.24 7.39 29.33
CA THR A 127 22.14 6.60 28.78
C THR A 127 22.74 5.62 27.76
N THR A 128 23.17 4.45 28.21
CA THR A 128 23.51 3.35 27.31
C THR A 128 22.22 2.91 26.61
N LEU A 129 22.10 3.22 25.32
CA LEU A 129 21.17 2.53 24.41
C LEU A 129 21.24 1.02 24.71
N PRO A 130 20.09 0.32 24.85
CA PRO A 130 20.12 -1.12 25.04
C PRO A 130 20.89 -1.73 23.87
N LYS A 131 22.00 -2.42 24.15
CA LYS A 131 22.67 -3.31 23.20
C LYS A 131 21.67 -4.43 22.87
N VAL A 132 20.80 -4.18 21.90
CA VAL A 132 20.02 -5.23 21.25
C VAL A 132 21.00 -5.91 20.31
N GLU A 133 21.52 -7.07 20.71
CA GLU A 133 22.23 -7.94 19.76
C GLU A 133 21.26 -8.29 18.63
N HIS A 134 21.48 -7.71 17.45
CA HIS A 134 20.78 -8.04 16.22
C HIS A 134 21.16 -9.43 15.71
N LYS A 135 20.93 -10.47 16.50
CA LYS A 135 20.64 -11.80 15.94
C LYS A 135 19.19 -11.76 15.48
N MET A 136 18.97 -11.14 14.33
CA MET A 136 17.70 -11.19 13.62
C MET A 136 17.52 -12.64 13.17
N TYR A 137 16.97 -13.48 14.05
CA TYR A 137 16.50 -14.80 13.67
C TYR A 137 15.54 -14.59 12.51
N VAL A 138 15.87 -15.16 11.35
CA VAL A 138 14.95 -15.27 10.22
C VAL A 138 13.86 -16.23 10.68
N SER A 139 12.87 -15.66 11.39
CA SER A 139 11.68 -16.38 11.81
C SER A 139 10.93 -16.77 10.53
N PRO A 140 10.32 -17.97 10.46
CA PRO A 140 9.54 -18.43 9.31
C PRO A 140 8.22 -17.65 9.13
N ASP A 141 8.15 -16.40 9.58
CA ASP A 141 6.95 -15.58 9.57
C ASP A 141 6.84 -14.85 8.24
N ILE A 142 5.65 -14.87 7.65
CA ILE A 142 5.34 -14.13 6.42
C ILE A 142 4.91 -12.72 6.83
N LEU A 143 5.74 -11.73 6.50
CA LEU A 143 5.41 -10.30 6.54
C LEU A 143 5.29 -9.77 5.12
N VAL A 144 4.09 -9.28 4.78
CA VAL A 144 3.81 -8.81 3.43
C VAL A 144 3.01 -7.51 3.48
N ARG A 145 3.51 -6.46 2.85
CA ARG A 145 2.77 -5.22 2.63
C ARG A 145 1.77 -5.43 1.51
N CYS A 146 0.56 -4.94 1.71
CA CYS A 146 -0.55 -5.16 0.79
C CYS A 146 -1.40 -3.91 0.63
N GLU A 147 -2.20 -3.89 -0.44
CA GLU A 147 -3.22 -2.88 -0.68
C GLU A 147 -4.49 -3.55 -1.23
N PRO A 148 -5.65 -2.89 -1.18
CA PRO A 148 -6.85 -3.40 -1.84
C PRO A 148 -6.68 -3.45 -3.37
N LEU A 149 -6.84 -4.62 -3.97
CA LEU A 149 -6.64 -4.86 -5.40
C LEU A 149 -7.86 -5.54 -6.04
N ILE A 150 -8.06 -5.28 -7.33
CA ILE A 150 -9.09 -5.93 -8.14
C ILE A 150 -8.45 -6.70 -9.28
N GLU A 151 -8.95 -7.91 -9.51
CA GLU A 151 -8.48 -8.79 -10.57
C GLU A 151 -9.65 -9.28 -11.42
N ILE A 152 -9.45 -9.32 -12.74
CA ILE A 152 -10.37 -9.98 -13.67
C ILE A 152 -9.83 -11.39 -13.91
N LEU A 153 -10.59 -12.40 -13.49
CA LEU A 153 -10.20 -13.81 -13.59
C LEU A 153 -10.41 -14.33 -15.01
N TYR A 154 -11.58 -14.07 -15.58
CA TYR A 154 -11.89 -14.42 -16.95
C TYR A 154 -13.00 -13.54 -17.52
N ALA A 155 -13.04 -13.49 -18.86
CA ALA A 155 -14.15 -13.00 -19.64
C ALA A 155 -14.61 -14.10 -20.60
N LYS A 156 -15.87 -14.50 -20.51
CA LYS A 156 -16.44 -15.58 -21.30
C LYS A 156 -17.55 -15.07 -22.21
N VAL A 157 -17.41 -15.32 -23.51
CA VAL A 157 -18.43 -15.03 -24.52
C VAL A 157 -19.40 -16.20 -24.59
N PHE A 158 -20.68 -15.91 -24.50
CA PHE A 158 -21.75 -16.87 -24.78
C PHE A 158 -22.41 -16.48 -26.08
N THR A 159 -22.64 -17.46 -26.95
CA THR A 159 -23.37 -17.31 -28.21
C THR A 159 -24.54 -18.29 -28.21
N ASN A 160 -25.66 -17.90 -28.84
CA ASN A 160 -26.84 -18.76 -28.93
C ASN A 160 -26.77 -19.81 -30.05
N ALA A 161 -25.78 -19.73 -30.93
CA ALA A 161 -25.60 -20.64 -32.05
C ALA A 161 -24.25 -21.37 -31.90
N ASP A 162 -24.18 -22.61 -32.38
CA ASP A 162 -22.91 -23.37 -32.59
C ASP A 162 -22.00 -22.73 -33.65
N ALA A 163 -22.16 -21.44 -33.92
CA ALA A 163 -21.35 -20.67 -34.84
C ALA A 163 -20.14 -20.09 -34.12
N SER A 164 -18.96 -20.30 -34.70
CA SER A 164 -17.78 -19.56 -34.34
C SER A 164 -17.93 -18.08 -34.70
N LEU A 165 -17.23 -17.23 -33.95
CA LEU A 165 -17.40 -15.79 -33.96
C LEU A 165 -16.04 -15.11 -33.82
N ASP A 166 -15.72 -14.20 -34.74
CA ASP A 166 -14.59 -13.29 -34.55
C ASP A 166 -15.04 -12.03 -33.81
N VAL A 167 -14.35 -11.70 -32.72
CA VAL A 167 -14.65 -10.54 -31.86
C VAL A 167 -13.49 -9.56 -31.75
N TYR A 168 -13.82 -8.29 -31.56
CA TYR A 168 -12.88 -7.20 -31.26
C TYR A 168 -13.52 -6.21 -30.29
N GLY A 169 -12.71 -5.31 -29.71
CA GLY A 169 -13.19 -4.31 -28.76
C GLY A 169 -12.32 -4.21 -27.51
N ASP A 170 -12.91 -3.76 -26.39
CA ASP A 170 -12.19 -3.56 -25.14
C ASP A 170 -12.94 -3.97 -23.87
N ILE A 171 -12.16 -4.35 -22.86
CA ILE A 171 -12.58 -4.51 -21.45
C ILE A 171 -11.60 -3.73 -20.60
N ARG A 172 -12.14 -2.84 -19.75
CA ARG A 172 -11.33 -1.97 -18.89
C ARG A 172 -11.99 -1.65 -17.57
N ILE A 173 -11.17 -1.28 -16.59
CA ILE A 173 -11.61 -0.72 -15.31
C ILE A 173 -11.25 0.76 -15.28
N LEU A 174 -12.22 1.61 -14.90
CA LEU A 174 -12.02 3.03 -14.64
C LEU A 174 -12.01 3.26 -13.12
N ASP A 175 -11.12 4.13 -12.64
CA ASP A 175 -11.14 4.58 -11.25
C ASP A 175 -12.18 5.68 -10.99
N LEU A 176 -12.46 5.94 -9.71
CA LEU A 176 -13.44 6.93 -9.23
C LEU A 176 -13.36 8.32 -9.87
N GLU A 177 -12.15 8.78 -10.18
CA GLU A 177 -11.91 10.08 -10.80
C GLU A 177 -11.98 10.04 -12.33
N GLY A 178 -12.18 8.86 -12.92
CA GLY A 178 -12.09 8.59 -14.35
C GLY A 178 -10.70 8.91 -14.92
N SER A 179 -9.71 9.10 -14.05
CA SER A 179 -8.39 9.63 -14.37
C SER A 179 -7.44 8.53 -14.81
N LYS A 180 -7.68 7.29 -14.35
CA LYS A 180 -6.89 6.11 -14.70
C LYS A 180 -7.76 5.08 -15.40
N ASN A 181 -7.22 4.54 -16.49
CA ASN A 181 -7.83 3.52 -17.30
C ASN A 181 -6.94 2.26 -17.28
N PHE A 182 -7.50 1.14 -16.84
CA PHE A 182 -6.81 -0.14 -16.74
C PHE A 182 -7.40 -1.09 -17.78
N VAL A 183 -6.67 -1.30 -18.88
CA VAL A 183 -7.13 -2.12 -20.00
C VAL A 183 -6.72 -3.59 -19.77
N PHE A 184 -7.69 -4.49 -19.86
CA PHE A 184 -7.52 -5.94 -19.70
C PHE A 184 -7.78 -6.71 -20.98
N TYR A 185 -8.43 -6.10 -21.96
CA TYR A 185 -8.62 -6.65 -23.30
C TYR A 185 -8.70 -5.47 -24.25
N GLU A 186 -7.93 -5.51 -25.33
CA GLU A 186 -8.02 -4.54 -26.42
C GLU A 186 -7.60 -5.24 -27.71
N ARG A 187 -8.53 -5.32 -28.66
CA ARG A 187 -8.27 -5.88 -29.99
C ARG A 187 -8.86 -4.95 -31.05
N GLY A 188 -8.08 -4.68 -32.09
CA GLY A 188 -8.52 -3.93 -33.27
C GLY A 188 -9.30 -4.82 -34.24
N ARG A 189 -10.31 -4.27 -34.91
CA ARG A 189 -11.14 -5.01 -35.88
C ARG A 189 -10.33 -5.67 -37.00
N PHE A 190 -9.30 -4.98 -37.48
CA PHE A 190 -8.52 -5.41 -38.65
C PHE A 190 -7.12 -5.90 -38.30
N ASP A 191 -6.64 -5.60 -37.10
CA ASP A 191 -5.26 -5.89 -36.71
C ASP A 191 -5.14 -7.24 -36.00
N SER A 192 -6.09 -7.56 -35.12
CA SER A 192 -5.95 -8.72 -34.23
C SER A 192 -7.28 -9.22 -33.61
N PRO A 193 -8.36 -9.45 -34.39
CA PRO A 193 -9.57 -10.02 -33.82
C PRO A 193 -9.31 -11.39 -33.18
N GLN A 194 -10.10 -11.73 -32.16
CA GLN A 194 -10.01 -13.04 -31.53
C GLN A 194 -11.10 -13.96 -32.06
N HIS A 195 -10.72 -15.16 -32.50
CA HIS A 195 -11.65 -16.21 -32.88
C HIS A 195 -12.23 -16.89 -31.64
N ILE A 196 -13.55 -17.02 -31.58
CA ILE A 196 -14.30 -17.67 -30.50
C ILE A 196 -15.03 -18.86 -31.09
N CYS A 197 -14.77 -20.06 -30.58
CA CYS A 197 -15.36 -21.29 -31.11
C CYS A 197 -16.34 -21.90 -30.11
N SER A 198 -17.63 -21.79 -30.41
CA SER A 198 -18.74 -22.23 -29.54
C SER A 198 -18.78 -23.72 -29.24
N SER A 199 -18.18 -24.56 -30.10
CA SER A 199 -18.15 -26.03 -29.93
C SER A 199 -17.15 -26.51 -28.88
N SER A 200 -16.20 -25.66 -28.47
CA SER A 200 -15.23 -25.94 -27.41
C SER A 200 -15.60 -25.17 -26.15
N THR A 201 -15.82 -25.87 -25.04
CA THR A 201 -16.02 -25.25 -23.73
C THR A 201 -14.79 -24.43 -23.28
N LYS A 202 -13.63 -24.65 -23.89
CA LYS A 202 -12.36 -23.94 -23.62
C LYS A 202 -12.11 -22.72 -24.53
N ASN A 203 -12.79 -22.58 -25.68
CA ASN A 203 -12.52 -21.50 -26.66
C ASN A 203 -13.48 -20.31 -26.54
N ASN A 204 -14.31 -20.30 -25.51
CA ASN A 204 -15.27 -19.22 -25.28
C ASN A 204 -14.69 -18.12 -24.37
N PHE A 205 -13.40 -18.19 -24.03
CA PHE A 205 -12.74 -17.20 -23.16
C PHE A 205 -11.95 -16.18 -23.98
N LEU A 206 -12.10 -14.91 -23.65
CA LEU A 206 -11.25 -13.86 -24.21
C LEU A 206 -9.85 -13.96 -23.60
N GLN A 207 -8.82 -13.77 -24.44
CA GLN A 207 -7.42 -13.71 -24.00
C GLN A 207 -7.18 -12.35 -23.34
N LEU A 208 -7.34 -12.31 -22.02
CA LEU A 208 -7.10 -11.12 -21.22
C LEU A 208 -5.60 -10.82 -21.12
N GLN A 209 -5.27 -9.54 -21.13
CA GLN A 209 -3.92 -9.00 -20.99
C GLN A 209 -3.68 -8.43 -19.59
N SER A 210 -2.41 -8.35 -19.21
CA SER A 210 -2.01 -7.65 -18.00
C SER A 210 -2.06 -6.14 -18.19
N PRO A 211 -2.72 -5.38 -17.29
CA PRO A 211 -2.53 -3.94 -17.27
C PRO A 211 -1.11 -3.62 -16.79
N GLN A 212 -0.61 -2.41 -17.07
CA GLN A 212 0.68 -1.95 -16.55
C GLN A 212 0.72 -1.90 -15.01
N LYS A 213 -0.44 -1.74 -14.38
CA LYS A 213 -0.64 -1.79 -12.92
C LYS A 213 -2.01 -2.40 -12.63
N ILE A 214 -2.11 -3.19 -11.56
CA ILE A 214 -3.40 -3.71 -11.09
C ILE A 214 -4.20 -2.57 -10.43
N PRO A 215 -5.50 -2.42 -10.76
CA PRO A 215 -6.36 -1.38 -10.19
C PRO A 215 -6.58 -1.56 -8.68
N THR A 216 -6.60 -0.45 -7.96
CA THR A 216 -6.93 -0.39 -6.53
C THR A 216 -8.44 -0.30 -6.31
N PHE A 217 -8.89 -0.67 -5.11
CA PHE A 217 -10.32 -0.71 -4.71
C PHE A 217 -10.95 0.68 -4.43
N ASN A 218 -11.04 1.55 -5.44
CA ASN A 218 -11.63 2.89 -5.32
C ASN A 218 -12.80 3.08 -6.30
N GLU A 219 -14.02 2.70 -5.87
CA GLU A 219 -15.27 2.54 -6.66
C GLU A 219 -15.04 2.23 -8.16
N PRO A 220 -14.45 1.06 -8.45
CA PRO A 220 -14.10 0.69 -9.82
C PRO A 220 -15.35 0.55 -10.70
N LEU A 221 -15.31 1.16 -11.89
CA LEU A 221 -16.31 1.00 -12.92
C LEU A 221 -15.77 0.07 -14.01
N LEU A 222 -16.39 -1.10 -14.18
CA LEU A 222 -16.06 -2.04 -15.24
C LEU A 222 -16.78 -1.64 -16.52
N VAL A 223 -16.02 -1.48 -17.61
CA VAL A 223 -16.52 -1.08 -18.92
C VAL A 223 -16.22 -2.18 -19.93
N VAL A 224 -17.22 -2.52 -20.74
CA VAL A 224 -17.15 -3.54 -21.80
C VAL A 224 -17.71 -2.95 -23.08
N ASP A 225 -16.99 -3.11 -24.19
CA ASP A 225 -17.49 -2.89 -25.55
C ASP A 225 -16.88 -3.92 -26.50
N ILE A 226 -17.61 -5.02 -26.75
CA ILE A 226 -17.19 -6.13 -27.61
C ILE A 226 -18.13 -6.23 -28.82
N LYS A 227 -17.56 -6.41 -30.01
CA LYS A 227 -18.27 -6.41 -31.30
C LYS A 227 -17.84 -7.59 -32.16
N ASN A 228 -18.76 -8.05 -33.02
CA ASN A 228 -18.50 -9.03 -34.06
C ASN A 228 -17.76 -8.36 -35.25
N VAL A 229 -16.73 -9.01 -35.78
CA VAL A 229 -15.89 -8.49 -36.88
C VAL A 229 -16.67 -8.36 -38.19
N ASP A 230 -17.40 -9.39 -38.58
CA ASP A 230 -18.11 -9.49 -39.87
C ASP A 230 -19.27 -8.51 -39.96
N THR A 231 -20.12 -8.51 -38.93
CA THR A 231 -21.39 -7.78 -38.91
C THR A 231 -21.26 -6.40 -38.28
N GLY A 232 -20.24 -6.18 -37.44
CA GLY A 232 -20.12 -4.98 -36.61
C GLY A 232 -21.13 -4.90 -35.47
N VAL A 233 -21.97 -5.93 -35.29
CA VAL A 233 -22.98 -5.98 -34.24
C VAL A 233 -22.32 -6.04 -32.86
N VAL A 234 -22.88 -5.30 -31.91
CA VAL A 234 -22.42 -5.29 -30.52
C VAL A 234 -22.76 -6.63 -29.88
N VAL A 235 -21.73 -7.36 -29.45
CA VAL A 235 -21.84 -8.63 -28.72
C VAL A 235 -22.14 -8.35 -27.25
N ALA A 236 -21.44 -7.38 -26.67
CA ALA A 236 -21.70 -6.93 -25.31
C ALA A 236 -21.27 -5.47 -25.16
N ARG A 237 -22.11 -4.65 -24.54
CA ARG A 237 -21.73 -3.28 -24.17
C ARG A 237 -22.32 -2.89 -22.83
N GLY A 238 -21.54 -2.21 -22.02
CA GLY A 238 -22.09 -1.57 -20.83
C GLY A 238 -21.02 -1.12 -19.84
N GLN A 239 -21.51 -0.51 -18.77
CA GLN A 239 -20.70 -0.09 -17.64
C GLN A 239 -21.40 -0.55 -16.37
N LYS A 240 -20.68 -1.19 -15.45
CA LYS A 240 -21.21 -1.66 -14.17
C LYS A 240 -20.23 -1.35 -13.05
N PRO A 241 -20.67 -0.73 -11.95
CA PRO A 241 -19.80 -0.59 -10.77
C PRO A 241 -19.60 -1.96 -10.14
N LEU A 242 -18.38 -2.26 -9.65
CA LEU A 242 -18.18 -3.50 -8.88
C LEU A 242 -18.79 -3.42 -7.48
N LEU A 243 -19.05 -2.21 -6.97
CA LEU A 243 -19.71 -1.96 -5.69
C LEU A 243 -21.01 -1.20 -5.91
N GLU A 244 -22.13 -1.72 -5.40
CA GLU A 244 -23.35 -0.92 -5.30
C GLU A 244 -23.12 0.19 -4.27
N THR A 245 -23.12 1.44 -4.72
CA THR A 245 -22.87 2.66 -3.92
C THR A 245 -23.86 2.88 -2.77
N THR A 246 -24.87 2.03 -2.63
CA THR A 246 -25.99 2.19 -1.68
C THR A 246 -25.97 1.22 -0.51
N HIS A 247 -25.04 0.27 -0.44
CA HIS A 247 -24.95 -0.62 0.71
C HIS A 247 -24.07 0.02 1.80
N HIS A 248 -24.72 0.58 2.82
CA HIS A 248 -24.12 0.55 4.16
C HIS A 248 -23.66 -0.89 4.42
N PRO A 249 -22.41 -1.13 4.85
CA PRO A 249 -21.96 -2.47 5.20
C PRO A 249 -22.72 -2.92 6.45
N SER A 250 -23.93 -3.43 6.26
CA SER A 250 -24.75 -4.02 7.31
C SER A 250 -24.25 -5.41 7.70
N THR A 251 -23.34 -5.98 6.91
CA THR A 251 -22.59 -7.19 7.23
C THR A 251 -21.10 -6.87 7.28
N PRO A 252 -20.44 -6.99 8.45
CA PRO A 252 -19.02 -6.69 8.65
C PRO A 252 -18.07 -7.70 7.98
N ASN A 253 -18.43 -8.30 6.83
CA ASN A 253 -17.74 -9.46 6.22
C ASN A 253 -17.63 -9.38 4.69
N ASP A 254 -17.78 -8.21 4.09
CA ASP A 254 -17.83 -8.05 2.63
C ASP A 254 -16.45 -7.93 1.96
N TYR A 255 -15.36 -8.19 2.70
CA TYR A 255 -13.99 -7.78 2.35
C TYR A 255 -13.41 -8.47 1.11
N GLU A 256 -13.87 -9.66 0.78
CA GLU A 256 -13.48 -10.29 -0.47
C GLU A 256 -14.70 -10.92 -1.10
N LYS A 257 -15.03 -10.44 -2.30
CA LYS A 257 -16.19 -10.89 -3.07
C LYS A 257 -15.75 -11.30 -4.45
N LEU A 258 -16.30 -12.44 -4.87
CA LEU A 258 -16.31 -12.87 -6.25
C LEU A 258 -17.53 -12.23 -6.92
N PHE A 259 -17.28 -11.44 -7.95
CA PHE A 259 -18.30 -10.78 -8.76
C PHE A 259 -18.43 -11.53 -10.08
N THR A 260 -19.65 -11.94 -10.42
CA THR A 260 -19.98 -12.41 -11.77
C THR A 260 -20.90 -11.39 -12.41
N LEU A 261 -20.40 -10.68 -13.41
CA LEU A 261 -21.12 -9.63 -14.12
C LEU A 261 -21.42 -10.07 -15.54
N GLN A 262 -22.64 -9.85 -16.00
CA GLN A 262 -23.05 -10.15 -17.37
C GLN A 262 -23.33 -8.86 -18.14
N PHE A 263 -22.86 -8.79 -19.38
CA PHE A 263 -23.04 -7.69 -20.31
C PHE A 263 -23.68 -8.22 -21.58
N GLU A 264 -24.73 -7.56 -22.04
CA GLU A 264 -25.52 -7.98 -23.20
C GLU A 264 -25.32 -6.97 -24.34
N GLY A 265 -25.51 -7.43 -25.58
CA GLY A 265 -25.50 -6.57 -26.77
C GLY A 265 -26.77 -5.75 -26.92
N ASP A 266 -26.74 -4.77 -27.84
CA ASP A 266 -27.92 -3.94 -28.14
C ASP A 266 -29.01 -4.81 -28.79
N ALA A 267 -30.11 -5.07 -28.07
CA ALA A 267 -31.26 -5.84 -28.57
C ALA A 267 -32.05 -5.13 -29.68
N HIS A 268 -31.69 -3.90 -30.06
CA HIS A 268 -32.58 -3.00 -30.80
C HIS A 268 -31.92 -2.34 -32.02
N GLY A 269 -32.11 -3.01 -33.16
CA GLY A 269 -31.94 -2.45 -34.49
C GLY A 269 -32.93 -3.05 -35.49
N GLY A 270 -34.23 -3.04 -35.16
CA GLY A 270 -35.35 -3.23 -36.10
C GLY A 270 -35.14 -4.20 -37.28
N GLY A 271 -35.06 -5.51 -37.01
CA GLY A 271 -35.12 -6.53 -38.07
C GLY A 271 -34.30 -7.77 -37.75
N LEU A 272 -34.99 -8.81 -37.25
CA LEU A 272 -34.58 -10.23 -37.14
C LEU A 272 -33.06 -10.49 -37.10
N VAL A 273 -32.45 -10.49 -35.92
CA VAL A 273 -31.77 -11.64 -35.29
C VAL A 273 -31.36 -11.16 -33.90
N ASP A 274 -32.05 -11.65 -32.87
CA ASP A 274 -31.52 -11.58 -31.51
C ASP A 274 -30.27 -12.47 -31.49
N THR A 275 -29.08 -11.87 -31.43
CA THR A 275 -27.84 -12.66 -31.34
C THR A 275 -27.80 -13.44 -30.02
N GLY A 276 -28.53 -12.97 -29.00
CA GLY A 276 -28.48 -13.38 -27.59
C GLY A 276 -27.08 -13.66 -27.08
N ALA A 277 -26.10 -13.00 -27.69
CA ALA A 277 -24.72 -13.10 -27.29
C ALA A 277 -24.53 -12.21 -26.06
N ARG A 278 -23.72 -12.70 -25.13
CA ARG A 278 -23.40 -11.98 -23.89
C ARG A 278 -21.98 -12.27 -23.47
N VAL A 279 -21.38 -11.32 -22.75
CA VAL A 279 -20.09 -11.51 -22.10
C VAL A 279 -20.32 -11.62 -20.60
N GLU A 280 -19.85 -12.70 -20.01
CA GLU A 280 -19.76 -12.87 -18.56
C GLU A 280 -18.33 -12.58 -18.11
N LEU A 281 -18.18 -11.72 -17.13
CA LEU A 281 -16.92 -11.38 -16.51
C LEU A 281 -16.93 -11.85 -15.07
N GLN A 282 -15.90 -12.57 -14.67
CA GLN A 282 -15.67 -12.89 -13.28
C GLN A 282 -14.51 -12.07 -12.75
N CYS A 283 -14.78 -11.29 -11.71
CA CYS A 283 -13.81 -10.42 -11.05
C CYS A 283 -13.72 -10.77 -9.57
N ILE A 284 -12.57 -10.54 -8.97
CA ILE A 284 -12.37 -10.66 -7.52
C ILE A 284 -11.75 -9.40 -6.98
N ALA A 285 -12.18 -9.00 -5.78
CA ALA A 285 -11.52 -7.96 -5.01
C ALA A 285 -10.84 -8.58 -3.79
N PHE A 286 -9.53 -8.34 -3.66
CA PHE A 286 -8.76 -8.67 -2.49
C PHE A 286 -8.62 -7.44 -1.60
N THR A 287 -9.05 -7.53 -0.34
CA THR A 287 -8.81 -6.46 0.64
C THR A 287 -7.33 -6.35 0.99
N PHE A 288 -6.63 -7.48 1.04
CA PHE A 288 -5.20 -7.57 1.36
C PHE A 288 -4.45 -8.19 0.17
N GLY A 289 -4.39 -7.47 -0.95
CA GLY A 289 -3.77 -7.94 -2.18
C GLY A 289 -2.31 -7.52 -2.33
N VAL A 290 -1.55 -8.36 -3.03
CA VAL A 290 -0.23 -8.06 -3.61
C VAL A 290 -0.22 -8.40 -5.09
N CYS A 291 0.70 -7.82 -5.83
CA CYS A 291 0.88 -8.12 -7.25
C CYS A 291 2.06 -9.08 -7.42
N ALA A 292 1.90 -10.09 -8.28
CA ALA A 292 2.97 -10.97 -8.70
C ALA A 292 3.21 -10.78 -10.20
N GLN A 293 4.43 -10.40 -10.58
CA GLN A 293 4.90 -10.47 -11.95
C GLN A 293 5.58 -11.82 -12.18
N VAL A 294 5.11 -12.54 -13.18
CA VAL A 294 5.52 -13.91 -13.48
C VAL A 294 6.22 -13.95 -14.82
N GLU A 295 7.40 -14.53 -14.86
CA GLU A 295 8.19 -14.73 -16.08
C GLU A 295 8.57 -16.20 -16.19
N MET A 296 8.56 -16.74 -17.40
CA MET A 296 8.77 -18.16 -17.63
C MET A 296 9.73 -18.39 -18.79
N PHE A 297 10.67 -19.31 -18.60
CA PHE A 297 11.69 -19.64 -19.60
C PHE A 297 11.77 -21.15 -19.76
N MET A 298 11.83 -21.63 -20.99
CA MET A 298 11.92 -23.07 -21.30
C MET A 298 13.38 -23.48 -21.54
N TYR A 299 13.80 -24.61 -21.01
CA TYR A 299 15.18 -25.12 -21.10
C TYR A 299 15.21 -26.64 -21.31
N LYS A 300 16.40 -27.18 -21.63
CA LYS A 300 16.70 -28.61 -21.73
C LYS A 300 18.02 -28.94 -21.01
N ASP A 301 18.06 -30.03 -20.23
CA ASP A 301 19.19 -30.39 -19.33
C ASP A 301 20.56 -30.54 -20.03
N ASP A 302 20.63 -30.81 -21.35
CA ASP A 302 21.89 -31.01 -22.08
C ASP A 302 22.66 -29.70 -22.39
N ASP A 303 22.05 -28.52 -22.21
CA ASP A 303 22.66 -27.20 -22.46
C ASP A 303 23.48 -26.67 -21.25
N SER A 304 24.30 -27.53 -20.63
CA SER A 304 25.02 -27.30 -19.36
C SER A 304 26.07 -26.15 -19.33
N SER A 305 26.10 -25.26 -20.31
CA SER A 305 26.81 -23.99 -20.20
C SER A 305 25.80 -22.84 -20.20
N GLU A 306 25.69 -22.13 -19.07
CA GLU A 306 24.93 -20.87 -18.87
C GLU A 306 25.33 -19.72 -19.83
N SER A 307 26.15 -19.98 -20.83
CA SER A 307 26.68 -19.02 -21.78
C SER A 307 26.62 -19.56 -23.21
N GLN A 308 25.44 -19.70 -23.81
CA GLN A 308 25.33 -19.68 -25.27
C GLN A 308 23.89 -19.49 -25.73
N LYS A 309 23.68 -18.46 -26.56
CA LYS A 309 22.64 -18.51 -27.59
C LYS A 309 22.98 -19.73 -28.45
N THR A 310 22.33 -20.85 -28.21
CA THR A 310 22.51 -22.10 -28.95
C THR A 310 21.83 -21.93 -30.31
N ILE A 311 22.59 -21.37 -31.26
CA ILE A 311 22.28 -21.45 -32.68
C ILE A 311 22.68 -22.86 -33.11
N ASN A 312 21.73 -23.64 -33.64
CA ASN A 312 22.03 -24.97 -34.18
C ASN A 312 23.14 -24.91 -35.24
N GLU A 313 23.80 -26.05 -35.50
CA GLU A 313 24.81 -26.17 -36.58
C GLU A 313 24.28 -25.74 -37.97
N ASP A 314 22.95 -25.73 -38.15
CA ASP A 314 22.23 -25.26 -39.35
C ASP A 314 21.69 -23.80 -39.27
N GLY A 315 22.00 -23.05 -38.21
CA GLY A 315 21.58 -21.65 -38.07
C GLY A 315 20.15 -21.42 -37.58
N GLY A 316 19.39 -22.48 -37.28
CA GLY A 316 18.02 -22.38 -36.73
C GLY A 316 17.98 -22.18 -35.21
N GLU A 317 17.01 -21.40 -34.74
CA GLU A 317 16.70 -21.27 -33.30
C GLU A 317 16.21 -22.62 -32.76
N LEU A 318 16.73 -23.07 -31.62
CA LEU A 318 16.21 -24.24 -30.91
C LEU A 318 14.90 -23.87 -30.22
N GLY A 319 13.84 -24.64 -30.45
CA GLY A 319 12.53 -24.42 -29.85
C GLY A 319 11.58 -25.58 -30.14
N VAL A 320 10.37 -25.48 -29.59
CA VAL A 320 9.30 -26.49 -29.75
C VAL A 320 7.99 -25.76 -30.00
N GLU A 321 7.16 -26.29 -30.91
CA GLU A 321 5.77 -25.86 -31.03
C GLU A 321 4.95 -26.50 -29.91
N VAL A 322 4.44 -25.67 -29.01
CA VAL A 322 3.71 -26.12 -27.82
C VAL A 322 2.26 -25.67 -27.86
N PHE A 323 1.40 -26.47 -27.26
CA PHE A 323 0.03 -26.09 -26.90
C PHE A 323 -0.23 -26.52 -25.46
N GLY A 324 -1.27 -25.94 -24.85
CA GLY A 324 -1.66 -26.28 -23.49
C GLY A 324 -2.10 -25.08 -22.66
N LEU A 325 -1.98 -25.25 -21.34
CA LEU A 325 -2.52 -24.33 -20.35
C LEU A 325 -1.46 -24.01 -19.29
N ILE A 326 -1.32 -22.71 -19.00
CA ILE A 326 -0.57 -22.22 -17.84
C ILE A 326 -1.51 -21.36 -17.01
N CYS A 327 -1.63 -21.68 -15.73
CA CYS A 327 -2.52 -20.99 -14.82
C CYS A 327 -1.80 -20.49 -13.57
N ALA A 328 -2.17 -19.28 -13.15
CA ALA A 328 -1.93 -18.77 -11.81
C ALA A 328 -3.12 -19.08 -10.92
N LYS A 329 -2.86 -19.73 -9.79
CA LYS A 329 -3.88 -20.19 -8.84
C LYS A 329 -3.61 -19.64 -7.45
N CYS A 330 -4.66 -19.28 -6.73
CA CYS A 330 -4.56 -18.99 -5.30
C CYS A 330 -5.75 -19.56 -4.53
N HIS A 331 -5.53 -19.80 -3.23
CA HIS A 331 -6.47 -20.45 -2.34
C HIS A 331 -6.65 -19.59 -1.07
N PRO A 332 -7.30 -18.43 -1.17
CA PRO A 332 -7.53 -17.57 -0.01
C PRO A 332 -8.49 -18.24 0.96
N SER A 333 -8.07 -18.31 2.21
CA SER A 333 -8.84 -18.92 3.29
C SER A 333 -10.12 -18.16 3.65
N LEU A 334 -10.23 -16.88 3.27
CA LEU A 334 -11.37 -16.02 3.57
C LEU A 334 -12.55 -16.20 2.61
N LEU A 335 -12.33 -16.77 1.42
CA LEU A 335 -13.39 -16.92 0.44
C LEU A 335 -14.06 -18.28 0.52
N ALA A 336 -15.39 -18.29 0.47
CA ALA A 336 -16.20 -19.49 0.60
C ALA A 336 -16.01 -20.41 -0.62
N LYS A 337 -15.17 -21.45 -0.47
CA LYS A 337 -14.90 -22.52 -1.44
C LYS A 337 -14.65 -22.03 -2.88
N GLY A 338 -13.39 -21.80 -3.20
CA GLY A 338 -12.94 -21.65 -4.59
C GLY A 338 -11.43 -21.65 -4.67
N CYS A 339 -10.89 -22.35 -5.67
CA CYS A 339 -9.58 -22.02 -6.22
C CYS A 339 -9.82 -20.84 -7.17
N TYR A 340 -9.06 -19.75 -7.01
CA TYR A 340 -9.03 -18.70 -8.02
C TYR A 340 -8.03 -19.12 -9.07
N GLU A 341 -8.42 -19.02 -10.32
CA GLU A 341 -7.60 -19.45 -11.44
C GLU A 341 -7.58 -18.33 -12.49
N ASN A 342 -6.38 -17.94 -12.89
CA ASN A 342 -6.11 -16.98 -13.93
C ASN A 342 -5.36 -17.70 -15.06
N HIS A 343 -5.93 -17.70 -16.26
CA HIS A 343 -5.29 -18.31 -17.42
C HIS A 343 -4.24 -17.35 -17.96
N MET A 344 -2.97 -17.72 -17.83
CA MET A 344 -1.83 -16.91 -18.26
C MET A 344 -1.41 -17.25 -19.69
N PHE A 345 -1.58 -18.52 -20.06
CA PHE A 345 -1.36 -19.07 -21.39
C PHE A 345 -2.44 -20.12 -21.64
N ASN A 346 -3.13 -20.04 -22.77
CA ASN A 346 -4.17 -20.99 -23.15
C ASN A 346 -4.17 -21.10 -24.67
N VAL A 347 -3.35 -22.01 -25.19
CA VAL A 347 -3.21 -22.29 -26.61
C VAL A 347 -3.75 -23.68 -26.85
N ILE A 348 -4.72 -23.81 -27.75
CA ILE A 348 -5.27 -25.11 -28.11
C ILE A 348 -4.38 -25.81 -29.12
N GLN A 349 -4.53 -27.13 -29.24
CA GLN A 349 -3.73 -27.96 -30.13
C GLN A 349 -3.72 -27.47 -31.58
N ASP A 350 -4.85 -26.98 -32.10
CA ASP A 350 -4.95 -26.50 -33.48
C ASP A 350 -4.24 -25.15 -33.73
N GLU A 351 -3.95 -24.37 -32.69
CA GLU A 351 -3.34 -23.03 -32.81
C GLU A 351 -1.82 -23.07 -32.68
N HIS A 352 -1.29 -23.82 -31.68
CA HIS A 352 0.14 -23.97 -31.30
C HIS A 352 0.99 -22.68 -31.29
N GLU A 353 2.01 -22.65 -30.43
CA GLU A 353 2.94 -21.52 -30.35
C GLU A 353 4.38 -22.01 -30.33
N TRP A 354 5.24 -21.39 -31.14
CA TRP A 354 6.68 -21.65 -31.12
C TRP A 354 7.32 -21.04 -29.87
N VAL A 355 7.96 -21.87 -29.04
CA VAL A 355 8.71 -21.42 -27.87
C VAL A 355 10.18 -21.79 -28.03
N GLY A 356 11.03 -20.77 -28.09
CA GLY A 356 12.49 -20.95 -28.16
C GLY A 356 13.09 -21.37 -26.81
N LEU A 357 14.07 -22.26 -26.83
CA LEU A 357 14.86 -22.60 -25.64
C LEU A 357 15.67 -21.39 -25.15
N GLY A 358 15.69 -21.19 -23.84
CA GLY A 358 16.29 -20.03 -23.19
C GLY A 358 15.55 -18.71 -23.44
N THR A 359 14.43 -18.72 -24.16
CA THR A 359 13.60 -17.54 -24.40
C THR A 359 12.38 -17.51 -23.48
N GLN A 360 11.84 -16.31 -23.27
CA GLN A 360 10.67 -16.13 -22.44
C GLN A 360 9.43 -16.66 -23.17
N ILE A 361 8.60 -17.45 -22.48
CA ILE A 361 7.28 -17.85 -22.96
C ILE A 361 6.38 -16.61 -22.96
N ASN A 362 5.71 -16.32 -24.07
CA ASN A 362 4.79 -15.19 -24.17
C ASN A 362 3.49 -15.50 -23.42
N LEU A 363 3.38 -15.01 -22.20
CA LEU A 363 2.14 -15.11 -21.43
C LEU A 363 1.19 -14.00 -21.89
N PHE A 364 -0.09 -14.32 -22.13
CA PHE A 364 -1.13 -13.31 -22.36
C PHE A 364 -1.27 -12.40 -21.14
N LYS A 365 -1.13 -13.00 -19.95
CA LYS A 365 -1.18 -12.30 -18.67
C LYS A 365 -0.02 -12.74 -17.79
N ASN A 366 0.85 -11.80 -17.44
CA ASN A 366 2.03 -12.03 -16.60
C ASN A 366 1.97 -11.31 -15.25
N LEU A 367 1.06 -10.36 -15.06
CA LEU A 367 0.82 -9.65 -13.80
C LEU A 367 -0.52 -10.11 -13.21
N VAL A 368 -0.48 -10.64 -11.99
CA VAL A 368 -1.68 -11.16 -11.30
C VAL A 368 -1.79 -10.65 -9.86
N ALA A 369 -3.01 -10.40 -9.40
CA ALA A 369 -3.27 -10.08 -7.99
C ALA A 369 -3.37 -11.37 -7.17
N VAL A 370 -2.70 -11.38 -6.03
CA VAL A 370 -2.64 -12.51 -5.10
C VAL A 370 -2.96 -12.01 -3.69
N PRO A 371 -3.79 -12.71 -2.91
CA PRO A 371 -4.01 -12.33 -1.52
C PRO A 371 -2.73 -12.56 -0.72
N ALA A 372 -2.30 -11.56 0.05
CA ALA A 372 -1.03 -11.55 0.80
C ALA A 372 -0.88 -12.70 1.82
N TYR A 373 -1.98 -13.34 2.17
CA TYR A 373 -2.06 -14.47 3.11
C TYR A 373 -2.24 -15.83 2.41
N SER A 374 -2.15 -15.89 1.08
CA SER A 374 -2.23 -17.11 0.27
C SER A 374 -1.02 -17.26 -0.65
N GLN A 375 -0.60 -18.50 -0.90
CA GLN A 375 0.45 -18.77 -1.87
C GLN A 375 -0.06 -18.64 -3.30
N LEU A 376 0.81 -18.18 -4.19
CA LEU A 376 0.60 -18.27 -5.63
C LEU A 376 1.07 -19.64 -6.11
N GLU A 377 0.17 -20.44 -6.64
CA GLU A 377 0.47 -21.70 -7.30
C GLU A 377 0.44 -21.49 -8.80
N ILE A 378 1.55 -21.79 -9.47
CA ILE A 378 1.67 -21.77 -10.91
C ILE A 378 1.56 -23.20 -11.40
N SER A 379 0.55 -23.52 -12.21
CA SER A 379 0.34 -24.86 -12.79
C SER A 379 0.53 -24.84 -14.29
N LEU A 380 1.27 -25.82 -14.82
CA LEU A 380 1.55 -25.99 -16.25
C LEU A 380 1.03 -27.36 -16.70
N ASP A 381 0.45 -27.38 -17.89
CA ASP A 381 0.09 -28.55 -18.68
C ASP A 381 0.37 -28.21 -20.14
N LEU A 382 1.61 -28.45 -20.60
CA LEU A 382 2.10 -28.14 -21.93
C LEU A 382 2.49 -29.42 -22.67
N SER A 383 2.15 -29.50 -23.96
CA SER A 383 2.43 -30.63 -24.86
C SER A 383 2.94 -30.15 -26.21
N GLY A 384 3.73 -30.98 -26.90
CA GLY A 384 4.28 -30.66 -28.22
C GLY A 384 3.26 -30.93 -29.32
N TYR A 385 3.18 -30.06 -30.33
CA TYR A 385 2.21 -30.22 -31.43
C TYR A 385 2.53 -31.43 -32.33
N GLU A 386 3.79 -31.59 -32.73
CA GLU A 386 4.30 -32.74 -33.51
C GLU A 386 5.36 -33.56 -32.77
N ASP A 387 5.71 -33.14 -31.56
CA ASP A 387 6.68 -33.79 -30.69
C ASP A 387 5.96 -34.47 -29.52
N ASP A 388 5.51 -35.70 -29.74
CA ASP A 388 4.89 -36.55 -28.71
C ASP A 388 5.85 -36.83 -27.54
N GLU A 389 7.16 -36.59 -27.72
CA GLU A 389 8.17 -36.72 -26.68
C GLU A 389 8.31 -35.47 -25.81
N PHE A 390 7.62 -34.36 -26.14
CA PHE A 390 7.56 -33.16 -25.31
C PHE A 390 6.27 -33.11 -24.47
N SER A 391 6.43 -33.17 -23.15
CA SER A 391 5.39 -32.77 -22.22
C SER A 391 5.96 -32.20 -20.92
N ILE A 392 5.31 -31.17 -20.40
CA ILE A 392 5.65 -30.54 -19.12
C ILE A 392 4.35 -30.35 -18.34
N GLU A 393 4.16 -31.17 -17.32
CA GLU A 393 3.03 -31.08 -16.39
C GLU A 393 3.56 -30.93 -14.96
N GLY A 394 3.05 -29.94 -14.22
CA GLY A 394 3.42 -29.78 -12.81
C GLY A 394 3.02 -28.44 -12.22
N THR A 395 3.42 -28.24 -10.96
CA THR A 395 3.10 -27.00 -10.23
C THR A 395 4.30 -26.47 -9.45
N ALA A 396 4.33 -25.15 -9.26
CA ALA A 396 5.28 -24.45 -8.39
C ALA A 396 4.54 -23.43 -7.51
N CYS A 397 4.78 -23.46 -6.20
CA CYS A 397 4.15 -22.54 -5.25
C CYS A 397 5.11 -21.47 -4.75
N PHE A 398 4.68 -20.22 -4.70
CA PHE A 398 5.45 -19.06 -4.24
C PHE A 398 4.72 -18.39 -3.08
N GLN A 399 5.42 -18.15 -1.97
CA GLN A 399 4.86 -17.38 -0.86
C GLN A 399 5.01 -15.88 -1.15
N PRO A 400 3.98 -15.07 -0.89
CA PRO A 400 4.11 -13.62 -0.93
C PRO A 400 5.26 -13.10 -0.05
N THR A 401 6.05 -12.17 -0.57
CA THR A 401 7.12 -11.48 0.16
C THR A 401 7.16 -9.99 -0.23
N ASN A 402 7.95 -9.18 0.48
CA ASN A 402 8.20 -7.77 0.14
C ASN A 402 9.35 -7.59 -0.89
N GLY A 403 9.67 -8.62 -1.68
CA GLY A 403 10.82 -8.59 -2.58
C GLY A 403 10.79 -9.69 -3.63
N ASP A 404 11.97 -10.19 -4.00
CA ASP A 404 12.08 -11.27 -4.98
C ASP A 404 11.46 -12.57 -4.42
N GLY A 405 10.57 -13.18 -5.20
CA GLY A 405 10.00 -14.49 -4.91
C GLY A 405 10.93 -15.64 -5.33
N GLY A 406 11.98 -15.31 -6.08
CA GLY A 406 12.95 -16.25 -6.62
C GLY A 406 12.40 -17.02 -7.81
N TYR A 407 13.03 -18.15 -8.10
CA TYR A 407 12.63 -19.04 -9.19
C TYR A 407 12.43 -20.48 -8.73
N LYS A 408 11.60 -21.22 -9.48
CA LYS A 408 11.40 -22.66 -9.33
C LYS A 408 11.32 -23.32 -10.69
N ASP A 409 11.89 -24.52 -10.79
CA ASP A 409 11.87 -25.31 -12.02
C ASP A 409 10.74 -26.34 -11.97
N ILE A 410 9.96 -26.45 -13.04
CA ILE A 410 8.96 -27.49 -13.27
C ILE A 410 9.50 -28.38 -14.38
N ARG A 411 9.90 -29.60 -14.00
CA ARG A 411 10.54 -30.56 -14.91
C ARG A 411 9.48 -31.37 -15.64
N GLY A 412 9.63 -31.46 -16.96
CA GLY A 412 8.88 -32.37 -17.81
C GLY A 412 9.67 -33.61 -18.17
N VAL A 413 9.30 -34.23 -19.29
CA VAL A 413 9.99 -35.40 -19.83
C VAL A 413 11.21 -35.01 -20.68
N ASN A 414 12.10 -35.98 -20.92
CA ASN A 414 13.24 -35.84 -21.84
C ASN A 414 14.16 -34.64 -21.57
N GLY A 415 14.33 -34.29 -20.30
CA GLY A 415 15.21 -33.23 -19.84
C GLY A 415 14.66 -31.82 -20.06
N TYR A 416 13.45 -31.66 -20.59
CA TYR A 416 12.81 -30.35 -20.70
C TYR A 416 12.33 -29.86 -19.33
N TYR A 417 12.46 -28.57 -19.07
CA TYR A 417 11.89 -27.93 -17.89
C TYR A 417 11.52 -26.47 -18.17
N VAL A 418 10.54 -25.96 -17.42
CA VAL A 418 10.22 -24.53 -17.39
C VAL A 418 10.69 -23.95 -16.07
N ARG A 419 11.50 -22.91 -16.14
CA ARG A 419 11.85 -22.09 -14.99
C ARG A 419 10.84 -20.97 -14.84
N VAL A 420 10.20 -20.91 -13.68
CA VAL A 420 9.22 -19.89 -13.32
C VAL A 420 9.86 -18.91 -12.35
N TYR A 421 9.94 -17.65 -12.74
CA TYR A 421 10.35 -16.53 -11.90
C TYR A 421 9.11 -15.79 -11.41
N VAL A 422 9.09 -15.45 -10.12
CA VAL A 422 8.05 -14.61 -9.54
C VAL A 422 8.70 -13.44 -8.83
N THR A 423 8.40 -12.23 -9.31
CA THR A 423 8.75 -10.99 -8.63
C THR A 423 7.50 -10.43 -7.95
N TRP A 424 7.52 -10.30 -6.62
CA TRP A 424 6.45 -9.64 -5.90
C TRP A 424 6.61 -8.14 -6.04
N CYS A 425 5.62 -7.48 -6.65
CA CYS A 425 5.63 -6.04 -6.75
C CYS A 425 5.05 -5.48 -5.45
N GLU A 426 5.87 -4.77 -4.68
CA GLU A 426 5.34 -4.05 -3.53
C GLU A 426 4.28 -3.03 -3.98
N PRO A 427 3.15 -2.94 -3.24
CA PRO A 427 2.27 -1.80 -3.32
C PRO A 427 3.09 -0.50 -3.26
N SER A 428 2.83 0.42 -4.18
CA SER A 428 3.42 1.77 -4.18
C SER A 428 4.92 1.92 -4.52
N ASN A 429 5.63 0.90 -5.04
CA ASN A 429 7.04 1.00 -5.48
C ASN A 429 8.01 1.55 -4.41
N LEU A 430 7.76 1.24 -3.14
CA LEU A 430 8.41 1.85 -1.98
C LEU A 430 9.90 1.52 -1.84
N ASN A 431 10.36 0.42 -2.44
CA ASN A 431 11.77 0.03 -2.52
C ASN A 431 12.55 0.73 -3.66
N LYS A 432 11.90 1.50 -4.53
CA LYS A 432 12.62 2.31 -5.53
C LYS A 432 13.19 3.54 -4.86
N ARG A 433 14.52 3.70 -4.92
CA ARG A 433 15.22 4.91 -4.45
C ARG A 433 14.60 6.14 -5.11
N TRP A 434 14.12 7.08 -4.30
CA TRP A 434 13.45 8.28 -4.78
C TRP A 434 14.43 9.33 -5.34
N CYS A 435 15.62 9.46 -4.74
CA CYS A 435 16.73 10.28 -5.24
C CYS A 435 18.06 9.83 -4.60
N GLU A 436 19.20 10.23 -5.19
CA GLU A 436 20.55 9.96 -4.68
C GLU A 436 21.10 11.10 -3.79
N GLU A 437 20.47 12.28 -3.77
CA GLU A 437 20.95 13.46 -3.07
C GLU A 437 19.86 14.14 -2.24
N ASP A 438 20.33 14.76 -1.14
CA ASP A 438 19.73 15.75 -0.24
C ASP A 438 19.03 15.32 1.07
N MET A 439 19.49 16.01 2.13
CA MET A 439 19.06 15.87 3.52
C MET A 439 17.70 16.51 3.81
N ILE A 440 16.88 15.84 4.64
CA ILE A 440 15.68 16.43 5.23
C ILE A 440 16.01 16.87 6.66
N ASP A 441 15.77 18.16 6.98
CA ASP A 441 15.72 18.61 8.36
C ASP A 441 14.61 17.83 9.10
N GLY A 442 14.99 16.99 10.06
CA GLY A 442 14.08 16.09 10.80
C GLY A 442 13.03 16.78 11.67
N PHE A 443 12.90 18.09 11.59
CA PHE A 443 11.98 18.90 12.38
C PHE A 443 11.46 20.10 11.58
N CYS A 444 10.21 20.47 11.80
CA CYS A 444 9.62 21.67 11.24
C CYS A 444 9.00 22.55 12.35
N LEU A 445 9.33 23.84 12.35
CA LEU A 445 8.77 24.82 13.27
C LEU A 445 7.35 25.20 12.84
N MET A 446 6.40 25.12 13.78
CA MET A 446 5.02 25.55 13.53
C MET A 446 4.88 27.08 13.57
N PRO A 447 4.47 27.75 12.46
CA PRO A 447 4.37 29.21 12.40
C PRO A 447 3.32 29.79 13.37
N HIS A 448 2.30 29.00 13.71
CA HIS A 448 1.11 29.48 14.43
C HIS A 448 1.05 29.05 15.90
N SER A 449 1.98 28.20 16.35
CA SER A 449 2.05 27.69 17.73
C SER A 449 3.52 27.59 18.18
N PRO A 450 4.17 28.72 18.51
CA PRO A 450 5.58 28.75 18.92
C PRO A 450 5.76 27.97 20.23
N GLY A 451 6.19 26.71 20.11
CA GLY A 451 6.32 25.77 21.24
C GLY A 451 5.97 24.31 20.89
N LEU A 452 5.26 24.08 19.77
CA LEU A 452 5.00 22.73 19.25
C LEU A 452 6.00 22.40 18.14
N TYR A 453 6.80 21.36 18.35
CA TYR A 453 7.66 20.75 17.34
C TYR A 453 7.00 19.49 16.80
N ALA A 454 6.89 19.40 15.48
CA ALA A 454 6.46 18.18 14.83
C ALA A 454 7.64 17.28 14.48
N SER A 455 7.37 15.99 14.43
CA SER A 455 8.34 14.95 14.11
C SER A 455 7.70 13.83 13.30
N HIS A 456 8.52 12.88 12.88
CA HIS A 456 8.04 11.59 12.41
C HIS A 456 7.27 10.89 13.52
N LEU A 457 6.00 10.53 13.27
CA LEU A 457 5.18 9.74 14.20
C LEU A 457 4.50 8.59 13.45
N LEU A 458 4.43 7.43 14.10
CA LEU A 458 3.75 6.24 13.63
C LEU A 458 2.36 6.16 14.27
N GLU A 459 1.33 6.05 13.44
CA GLU A 459 -0.04 5.78 13.88
C GLU A 459 -0.44 4.38 13.44
N VAL A 460 -0.94 3.57 14.38
CA VAL A 460 -1.56 2.27 14.08
C VAL A 460 -3.07 2.42 14.26
N PHE A 461 -3.79 2.36 13.15
CA PHE A 461 -5.23 2.64 13.13
C PHE A 461 -6.04 1.44 13.59
N SER A 462 -5.73 0.28 13.03
CA SER A 462 -6.52 -0.93 13.23
C SER A 462 -5.70 -2.18 13.09
N LEU A 463 -6.18 -3.24 13.74
CA LEU A 463 -5.63 -4.59 13.68
C LEU A 463 -6.77 -5.55 13.36
N PHE A 464 -6.74 -6.11 12.17
CA PHE A 464 -7.72 -7.06 11.67
C PHE A 464 -7.22 -8.49 11.90
N ILE A 465 -8.11 -9.38 12.35
CA ILE A 465 -7.84 -10.79 12.63
C ILE A 465 -8.74 -11.64 11.74
N ALA A 466 -8.12 -12.27 10.74
CA ALA A 466 -8.74 -13.27 9.91
C ALA A 466 -8.70 -14.64 10.58
N ARG A 467 -9.81 -15.37 10.46
CA ARG A 467 -9.93 -16.76 10.90
C ARG A 467 -10.96 -17.53 10.08
N PRO A 468 -10.78 -18.84 9.91
CA PRO A 468 -11.74 -19.67 9.19
C PRO A 468 -13.15 -19.53 9.75
N ASN A 469 -14.14 -19.42 8.85
CA ASN A 469 -15.58 -19.36 9.17
C ASN A 469 -16.01 -18.23 10.13
N GLU A 470 -15.09 -17.31 10.47
CA GLU A 470 -15.30 -16.19 11.39
C GLU A 470 -15.93 -16.59 12.73
N GLU A 471 -15.59 -17.79 13.20
CA GLU A 471 -16.09 -18.34 14.47
C GLU A 471 -15.77 -17.41 15.64
N GLU A 472 -16.50 -17.52 16.74
CA GLU A 472 -16.14 -16.77 17.94
C GLU A 472 -14.84 -17.33 18.54
N VAL A 473 -13.95 -16.45 19.03
CA VAL A 473 -12.65 -16.86 19.56
C VAL A 473 -12.32 -16.09 20.84
N SER A 474 -11.56 -16.74 21.72
CA SER A 474 -11.09 -16.21 23.00
C SER A 474 -9.59 -15.93 22.92
N LEU A 475 -9.24 -14.73 22.47
CA LEU A 475 -7.86 -14.34 22.14
C LEU A 475 -7.06 -13.93 23.38
N TYR A 476 -5.83 -14.41 23.47
CA TYR A 476 -4.81 -13.98 24.43
C TYR A 476 -3.48 -13.75 23.71
N GLY A 477 -2.54 -13.09 24.39
CA GLY A 477 -1.26 -12.70 23.83
C GLY A 477 -1.09 -11.18 23.82
N SER A 478 -0.22 -10.67 22.97
CA SER A 478 0.11 -9.25 22.93
C SER A 478 0.47 -8.72 21.55
N VAL A 479 0.24 -7.43 21.37
CA VAL A 479 0.75 -6.64 20.25
C VAL A 479 1.56 -5.51 20.84
N LYS A 480 2.84 -5.44 20.47
CA LYS A 480 3.81 -4.47 20.99
C LYS A 480 4.48 -3.75 19.84
N ILE A 481 4.85 -2.50 20.07
CA ILE A 481 5.52 -1.65 19.10
C ILE A 481 6.77 -1.09 19.74
N LEU A 482 7.91 -1.33 19.12
CA LEU A 482 9.21 -0.77 19.50
C LEU A 482 9.36 0.61 18.86
N ASP A 483 9.44 1.62 19.70
CA ASP A 483 9.81 2.99 19.34
C ASP A 483 11.15 3.38 19.98
N TYR A 484 11.57 4.64 19.82
CA TYR A 484 12.81 5.15 20.42
C TYR A 484 12.87 5.07 21.95
N ARG A 485 11.72 4.99 22.63
CA ARG A 485 11.60 4.90 24.10
C ARG A 485 11.43 3.46 24.57
N GLY A 486 11.46 2.49 23.65
CA GLY A 486 11.32 1.07 23.94
C GLY A 486 9.97 0.50 23.53
N TRP A 487 9.63 -0.67 24.08
CA TRP A 487 8.38 -1.34 23.74
C TRP A 487 7.16 -0.62 24.35
N CYS A 488 6.14 -0.40 23.52
CA CYS A 488 4.82 0.07 23.89
C CYS A 488 3.79 -1.01 23.55
N THR A 489 2.98 -1.42 24.51
CA THR A 489 1.95 -2.44 24.32
C THR A 489 0.65 -1.78 23.90
N VAL A 490 0.09 -2.18 22.76
CA VAL A 490 -1.20 -1.66 22.26
C VAL A 490 -2.36 -2.64 22.45
N PHE A 491 -2.05 -3.91 22.69
CA PHE A 491 -3.01 -4.95 23.05
C PHE A 491 -2.30 -5.99 23.94
N SER A 492 -2.93 -6.40 25.05
CA SER A 492 -2.39 -7.48 25.89
C SER A 492 -3.49 -8.12 26.74
N TYR A 493 -3.65 -9.43 26.60
CA TYR A 493 -4.57 -10.23 27.40
C TYR A 493 -3.87 -11.53 27.82
N SER A 494 -4.10 -11.97 29.06
CA SER A 494 -3.54 -13.22 29.55
C SER A 494 -4.42 -14.40 29.14
N LYS A 495 -3.86 -15.61 29.14
CA LYS A 495 -4.65 -16.83 28.88
C LYS A 495 -5.80 -17.03 29.89
N ASN A 496 -5.66 -16.51 31.11
CA ASN A 496 -6.68 -16.63 32.16
C ASN A 496 -7.82 -15.62 31.99
N GLU A 497 -7.58 -14.53 31.27
CA GLU A 497 -8.52 -13.45 31.01
C GLU A 497 -8.45 -13.10 29.52
N PRO A 498 -8.93 -13.99 28.63
CA PRO A 498 -8.87 -13.76 27.19
C PRO A 498 -9.85 -12.65 26.77
N TYR A 499 -9.54 -12.00 25.67
CA TYR A 499 -10.47 -11.12 24.97
C TYR A 499 -11.42 -11.93 24.08
N PHE A 500 -12.73 -11.78 24.31
CA PHE A 500 -13.74 -12.46 23.51
C PHE A 500 -14.04 -11.67 22.22
N LEU A 501 -13.61 -12.22 21.09
CA LEU A 501 -13.89 -11.67 19.76
C LEU A 501 -15.10 -12.40 19.15
N SER A 502 -16.23 -11.70 19.10
CA SER A 502 -17.51 -12.26 18.65
C SER A 502 -17.49 -12.66 17.18
N ARG A 503 -18.39 -13.58 16.80
CA ARG A 503 -18.62 -14.00 15.41
C ARG A 503 -18.83 -12.79 14.48
N GLY A 504 -18.18 -12.82 13.31
CA GLY A 504 -18.23 -11.74 12.31
C GLY A 504 -17.59 -10.42 12.75
N CYS A 505 -16.87 -10.39 13.89
CA CYS A 505 -16.03 -9.26 14.27
C CYS A 505 -14.58 -9.63 14.00
N ASN A 506 -13.87 -8.80 13.25
CA ASN A 506 -12.47 -9.06 12.88
C ASN A 506 -11.51 -7.98 13.39
N LEU A 507 -11.99 -6.80 13.80
CA LEU A 507 -11.14 -5.74 14.34
C LEU A 507 -10.92 -5.90 15.84
N LEU A 508 -9.66 -5.86 16.27
CA LEU A 508 -9.30 -5.82 17.68
C LEU A 508 -9.36 -4.39 18.23
N PRO A 509 -9.87 -4.21 19.46
CA PRO A 509 -9.80 -2.92 20.12
C PRO A 509 -8.37 -2.66 20.58
N LEU A 510 -7.73 -1.65 20.00
CA LEU A 510 -6.41 -1.20 20.41
C LEU A 510 -6.55 -0.31 21.65
N GLN A 511 -5.92 -0.70 22.76
CA GLN A 511 -5.98 0.02 24.04
C GLN A 511 -4.88 1.08 24.19
N GLY A 512 -3.77 0.90 23.47
CA GLY A 512 -2.65 1.83 23.42
C GLY A 512 -2.47 2.42 22.01
N PRO A 513 -1.45 3.25 21.79
CA PRO A 513 -0.31 3.45 22.69
C PRO A 513 -0.59 4.46 23.81
N ASP A 514 0.17 4.37 24.91
CA ASP A 514 0.13 5.29 26.06
C ASP A 514 0.89 6.62 25.79
N ARG A 515 1.49 6.72 24.61
CA ARG A 515 2.29 7.84 24.10
C ARG A 515 2.27 7.84 22.58
N ALA A 516 2.66 8.93 21.93
CA ALA A 516 2.89 8.90 20.50
C ALA A 516 4.10 8.01 20.17
N LEU A 517 3.97 7.18 19.13
CA LEU A 517 5.03 6.28 18.68
C LEU A 517 5.94 7.06 17.74
N GLN A 518 7.20 7.25 18.12
CA GLN A 518 8.17 7.93 17.28
C GLN A 518 9.17 6.89 16.75
N PRO A 519 9.12 6.59 15.44
CA PRO A 519 10.13 5.74 14.83
C PRO A 519 11.52 6.41 14.97
N LEU A 520 12.55 5.61 15.28
CA LEU A 520 13.95 6.01 15.10
C LEU A 520 14.30 5.87 13.62
N MET A 521 15.48 5.32 13.33
CA MET A 521 15.82 4.68 12.07
C MET A 521 14.91 3.48 11.77
N PHE A 522 14.15 2.91 12.69
CA PHE A 522 13.18 1.86 12.32
C PHE A 522 12.06 1.80 13.34
N PHE A 523 10.99 1.09 12.98
CA PHE A 523 10.02 0.57 13.94
C PHE A 523 9.90 -0.94 13.78
N LEU A 524 9.48 -1.59 14.87
CA LEU A 524 9.19 -3.01 14.90
C LEU A 524 7.88 -3.22 15.65
N MET A 525 6.90 -3.87 15.04
CA MET A 525 5.69 -4.32 15.71
C MET A 525 5.78 -5.83 15.90
N GLU A 526 5.70 -6.31 17.13
CA GLU A 526 5.61 -7.73 17.47
C GLU A 526 4.14 -8.10 17.67
N ILE A 527 3.69 -9.15 16.99
CA ILE A 527 2.35 -9.73 17.15
C ILE A 527 2.53 -11.17 17.63
N ASP A 528 1.96 -11.51 18.78
CA ASP A 528 1.81 -12.89 19.27
C ASP A 528 0.38 -13.01 19.81
N LEU A 529 -0.52 -13.58 19.02
CA LEU A 529 -1.94 -13.72 19.32
C LEU A 529 -2.37 -15.16 19.13
N ARG A 530 -3.08 -15.70 20.13
CA ARG A 530 -3.54 -17.08 20.15
C ARG A 530 -4.94 -17.17 20.70
N ASP A 531 -5.70 -18.15 20.24
CA ASP A 531 -6.98 -18.52 20.82
C ASP A 531 -6.81 -19.64 21.85
N ILE A 532 -7.70 -19.70 22.85
CA ILE A 532 -7.74 -20.79 23.84
C ILE A 532 -7.97 -22.14 23.16
N ASP A 533 -8.87 -22.17 22.17
CA ASP A 533 -9.26 -23.39 21.48
C ASP A 533 -8.32 -23.76 20.31
N GLY A 534 -7.32 -22.90 20.03
CA GLY A 534 -6.29 -23.15 19.04
C GLY A 534 -6.70 -22.86 17.59
N HIS A 535 -7.84 -22.21 17.35
CA HIS A 535 -8.29 -21.84 16.00
C HIS A 535 -7.51 -20.67 15.41
N VAL A 536 -6.89 -19.86 16.27
CA VAL A 536 -6.05 -18.71 15.90
C VAL A 536 -4.68 -18.90 16.52
N ASN A 537 -3.66 -18.79 15.68
CA ASN A 537 -2.26 -18.81 16.04
C ASN A 537 -1.51 -17.88 15.08
N ILE A 538 -1.24 -16.67 15.54
CA ILE A 538 -0.61 -15.63 14.75
C ILE A 538 0.63 -15.18 15.52
N LYS A 539 1.79 -15.33 14.90
CA LYS A 539 3.04 -14.82 15.43
C LYS A 539 3.87 -14.22 14.30
N GLY A 540 4.49 -13.08 14.57
CA GLY A 540 5.46 -12.47 13.66
C GLY A 540 5.66 -11.00 13.91
N PHE A 541 6.31 -10.36 12.94
CA PHE A 541 6.74 -8.98 13.07
C PHE A 541 6.34 -8.15 11.86
N VAL A 542 5.97 -6.89 12.09
CA VAL A 542 5.92 -5.84 11.05
C VAL A 542 7.13 -4.93 11.26
N ASN A 543 7.92 -4.68 10.23
CA ASN A 543 9.07 -3.78 10.31
C ASN A 543 9.15 -2.87 9.08
N SER A 544 9.90 -1.78 9.20
CA SER A 544 10.18 -0.86 8.09
C SER A 544 11.15 -1.43 7.05
N CYS A 545 11.68 -2.66 7.21
CA CYS A 545 12.68 -3.36 6.38
C CYS A 545 14.03 -2.64 6.17
N VAL A 546 14.07 -1.30 6.20
CA VAL A 546 15.25 -0.46 5.99
C VAL A 546 15.23 0.66 7.03
N GLU A 547 16.39 1.26 7.29
CA GLU A 547 16.48 2.48 8.08
C GLU A 547 15.55 3.54 7.47
N ILE A 548 14.56 4.02 8.24
CA ILE A 548 13.67 5.16 7.96
C ILE A 548 14.57 6.38 7.88
N ASP A 549 15.17 6.50 6.71
CA ASP A 549 15.99 7.59 6.26
C ASP A 549 15.26 8.30 5.10
N GLU A 550 15.95 9.25 4.50
CA GLU A 550 15.44 10.10 3.43
C GLU A 550 15.04 9.31 2.18
N ARG A 551 15.60 8.12 1.98
CA ARG A 551 15.26 7.23 0.85
C ARG A 551 13.83 6.72 0.95
N GLN A 552 13.24 6.77 2.15
CA GLN A 552 11.86 6.39 2.42
C GLN A 552 10.90 7.59 2.44
N ARG A 553 11.28 8.77 1.93
CA ARG A 553 10.34 9.89 1.77
C ARG A 553 9.01 9.51 1.11
N PRO A 554 8.96 8.61 0.10
CA PRO A 554 7.70 8.16 -0.49
C PRO A 554 6.81 7.36 0.47
N TRP A 555 7.30 6.98 1.65
CA TRP A 555 6.55 6.23 2.65
C TRP A 555 5.74 7.15 3.54
N PHE A 556 6.24 8.36 3.79
CA PHE A 556 5.57 9.26 4.70
C PHE A 556 4.19 9.65 4.17
N ASP A 557 3.26 9.81 5.12
CA ASP A 557 1.89 10.23 4.91
C ASP A 557 1.09 9.27 3.99
N LYS A 558 1.64 8.09 3.69
CA LYS A 558 0.93 7.00 3.01
C LYS A 558 0.31 6.03 4.00
N ARG A 559 -0.77 5.41 3.55
CA ARG A 559 -1.49 4.36 4.25
C ARG A 559 -0.90 3.01 3.88
N PHE A 560 -0.47 2.26 4.89
CA PHE A 560 0.07 0.92 4.71
C PHE A 560 -0.81 -0.11 5.39
N CYS A 561 -0.92 -1.26 4.74
CA CYS A 561 -1.40 -2.48 5.34
C CYS A 561 -0.29 -3.52 5.31
N ALA A 562 -0.06 -4.22 6.42
CA ALA A 562 0.86 -5.35 6.49
C ALA A 562 0.16 -6.59 7.04
N VAL A 563 0.27 -7.70 6.33
CA VAL A 563 -0.21 -9.01 6.77
C VAL A 563 0.91 -9.75 7.47
N VAL A 564 0.58 -10.31 8.65
CA VAL A 564 1.44 -11.18 9.46
C VAL A 564 0.76 -12.53 9.60
N LYS A 565 1.49 -13.59 9.23
CA LYS A 565 0.97 -14.95 9.22
C LYS A 565 2.09 -15.96 9.47
N LEU A 566 1.75 -17.04 10.18
CA LEU A 566 2.57 -18.24 10.27
C LEU A 566 2.37 -19.15 9.05
N VAL A 567 3.45 -19.73 8.55
CA VAL A 567 3.39 -20.69 7.43
C VAL A 567 2.43 -21.84 7.76
N ASN A 568 1.59 -22.22 6.79
CA ASN A 568 0.55 -23.26 6.89
C ASN A 568 -0.60 -22.97 7.87
N GLU A 569 -0.63 -21.82 8.54
CA GLU A 569 -1.81 -21.42 9.32
C GLU A 569 -2.93 -20.90 8.41
N LYS A 570 -4.17 -20.95 8.90
CA LYS A 570 -5.33 -20.37 8.19
C LYS A 570 -5.74 -19.00 8.73
N SER A 571 -5.22 -18.63 9.89
CA SER A 571 -5.43 -17.33 10.53
C SER A 571 -4.28 -16.37 10.20
N PHE A 572 -4.58 -15.08 10.16
CA PHE A 572 -3.58 -14.02 9.95
C PHE A 572 -4.02 -12.73 10.63
N ALA A 573 -3.07 -11.83 10.88
CA ALA A 573 -3.34 -10.46 11.29
C ALA A 573 -3.02 -9.49 10.15
N ALA A 574 -3.82 -8.46 9.96
CA ALA A 574 -3.51 -7.34 9.09
C ALA A 574 -3.45 -6.04 9.90
N VAL A 575 -2.33 -5.32 9.82
CA VAL A 575 -2.07 -4.08 10.54
C VAL A 575 -2.18 -2.91 9.59
N ASN A 576 -3.05 -1.94 9.89
CA ASN A 576 -3.17 -0.71 9.12
C ASN A 576 -2.50 0.44 9.85
N TYR A 577 -1.52 1.08 9.22
CA TYR A 577 -0.68 2.09 9.84
C TYR A 577 -0.21 3.16 8.85
N THR A 578 0.21 4.30 9.39
CA THR A 578 0.87 5.38 8.63
C THR A 578 2.05 5.91 9.42
N ILE A 579 3.13 6.22 8.72
CA ILE A 579 4.24 7.01 9.25
C ILE A 579 4.03 8.43 8.74
N PHE A 580 3.72 9.37 9.63
CA PHE A 580 3.56 10.78 9.24
C PHE A 580 4.92 11.46 9.15
N SER A 581 5.13 12.29 8.11
CA SER A 581 6.37 13.07 7.95
C SER A 581 6.51 14.11 9.07
N PHE A 582 5.44 14.83 9.35
CA PHE A 582 5.41 15.83 10.41
C PHE A 582 4.07 15.77 11.10
N ALA A 583 4.07 15.24 12.31
CA ALA A 583 2.89 15.16 13.16
C ALA A 583 3.18 15.61 14.59
N VAL A 584 2.12 15.97 15.29
CA VAL A 584 2.11 16.28 16.72
C VAL A 584 1.32 15.23 17.48
N GLU A 585 1.64 15.04 18.75
CA GLU A 585 0.89 14.18 19.65
C GLU A 585 -0.38 14.91 20.13
N ALA A 586 -1.53 14.27 20.01
CA ALA A 586 -2.79 14.73 20.60
C ALA A 586 -3.28 13.71 21.62
N ILE A 587 -3.33 14.12 22.89
CA ILE A 587 -3.86 13.31 23.98
C ILE A 587 -5.31 13.72 24.20
N MET A 588 -6.23 12.81 23.91
CA MET A 588 -7.67 13.03 23.95
C MET A 588 -8.28 12.47 25.24
N GLU A 589 -9.13 13.28 25.86
CA GLU A 589 -9.99 12.89 26.97
C GLU A 589 -11.45 13.15 26.64
N VAL A 590 -12.29 12.13 26.70
CA VAL A 590 -13.72 12.25 26.42
C VAL A 590 -14.49 12.09 27.73
N ASN A 591 -15.21 13.14 28.10
CA ASN A 591 -15.95 13.26 29.34
C ASN A 591 -17.45 13.37 29.06
N PHE A 592 -18.24 12.48 29.67
CA PHE A 592 -19.71 12.53 29.63
C PHE A 592 -20.22 13.30 30.85
N LEU A 593 -20.98 14.38 30.62
CA LEU A 593 -21.49 15.30 31.63
C LEU A 593 -23.03 15.24 31.65
N PHE A 594 -23.61 14.48 32.59
CA PHE A 594 -25.06 14.25 32.63
C PHE A 594 -25.83 15.43 33.25
N LYS A 595 -26.95 15.81 32.63
CA LYS A 595 -27.81 16.91 33.10
C LYS A 595 -28.97 16.37 33.95
N GLY A 596 -29.32 17.09 35.02
CA GLY A 596 -30.59 16.88 35.74
C GLY A 596 -30.57 16.03 37.01
N GLY A 597 -29.40 15.82 37.64
CA GLY A 597 -29.26 15.01 38.86
C GLY A 597 -28.89 13.55 38.57
N SER A 598 -28.66 12.75 39.62
CA SER A 598 -28.15 11.37 39.52
C SER A 598 -28.96 10.53 38.54
N CYS A 599 -28.35 10.23 37.39
CA CYS A 599 -28.87 9.27 36.42
C CYS A 599 -28.31 7.90 36.77
N ALA A 600 -28.93 7.24 37.75
CA ALA A 600 -28.52 5.89 38.11
C ALA A 600 -28.66 4.98 36.87
N HIS A 601 -27.55 4.32 36.49
CA HIS A 601 -27.48 3.27 35.46
C HIS A 601 -27.78 3.71 34.02
N VAL A 602 -27.00 4.66 33.48
CA VAL A 602 -27.03 4.99 32.05
C VAL A 602 -26.23 3.95 31.25
N LYS A 603 -26.86 3.40 30.22
CA LYS A 603 -26.25 2.43 29.30
C LYS A 603 -25.78 3.14 28.03
N ILE A 604 -24.48 3.13 27.79
CA ILE A 604 -23.82 3.81 26.67
C ILE A 604 -23.39 2.78 25.63
N TYR A 605 -23.76 3.01 24.37
CA TYR A 605 -23.28 2.23 23.24
C TYR A 605 -23.18 3.11 21.98
N GLY A 606 -22.44 2.66 20.97
CA GLY A 606 -22.08 3.44 19.79
C GLY A 606 -20.57 3.68 19.73
N ASP A 607 -20.15 4.67 18.94
CA ASP A 607 -18.77 4.85 18.54
C ASP A 607 -18.26 6.30 18.74
N VAL A 608 -16.98 6.41 19.08
CA VAL A 608 -16.19 7.65 19.02
C VAL A 608 -14.97 7.37 18.15
N ILE A 609 -14.86 8.08 17.04
CA ILE A 609 -13.86 7.82 16.00
C ILE A 609 -13.07 9.09 15.72
N ALA A 610 -11.75 8.98 15.69
CA ALA A 610 -10.83 10.03 15.27
C ALA A 610 -10.36 9.83 13.82
N SER A 611 -10.27 10.91 13.08
CA SER A 611 -9.84 10.95 11.68
C SER A 611 -9.22 12.31 11.33
N TYR A 612 -8.73 12.49 10.10
CA TYR A 612 -8.03 13.72 9.68
C TYR A 612 -8.63 14.36 8.43
N ASP A 613 -8.83 15.67 8.43
CA ASP A 613 -9.61 16.35 7.39
C ASP A 613 -9.00 16.37 5.98
N LYS A 614 -7.66 16.37 5.86
CA LYS A 614 -6.97 16.33 4.54
C LYS A 614 -6.57 14.93 4.11
N LEU A 615 -6.77 13.92 4.95
CA LEU A 615 -6.63 12.53 4.52
C LEU A 615 -7.98 12.06 3.98
N SER A 616 -8.02 11.71 2.70
CA SER A 616 -9.24 11.34 2.01
C SER A 616 -9.76 9.98 2.50
N TYR A 617 -10.88 9.92 3.22
CA TYR A 617 -11.55 8.67 3.60
C TYR A 617 -12.65 8.32 2.60
N LEU A 618 -12.28 8.32 1.32
CA LEU A 618 -13.24 8.24 0.21
C LEU A 618 -13.78 6.83 0.03
N THR A 619 -12.98 5.81 0.36
CA THR A 619 -13.40 4.41 0.27
C THR A 619 -13.97 3.90 1.59
N ASN A 620 -14.87 2.92 1.50
CA ASN A 620 -15.31 2.16 2.67
C ASN A 620 -14.12 1.50 3.40
N TYR A 621 -13.13 1.03 2.64
CA TYR A 621 -11.89 0.47 3.19
C TYR A 621 -11.14 1.50 4.04
N ASP A 622 -10.94 2.72 3.55
CA ASP A 622 -10.26 3.77 4.30
C ASP A 622 -11.02 4.16 5.57
N ALA A 623 -12.33 4.33 5.45
CA ALA A 623 -13.18 4.69 6.58
C ALA A 623 -13.15 3.62 7.68
N GLU A 624 -13.00 2.36 7.31
CA GLU A 624 -12.99 1.24 8.23
C GLU A 624 -11.62 0.97 8.86
N PHE A 625 -10.56 1.00 8.05
CA PHE A 625 -9.24 0.53 8.48
C PHE A 625 -8.27 1.65 8.88
N PHE A 626 -8.47 2.87 8.38
CA PHE A 626 -7.56 4.02 8.62
C PHE A 626 -8.19 5.12 9.49
N GLN A 627 -9.32 4.83 10.13
CA GLN A 627 -9.88 5.66 11.19
C GLN A 627 -9.54 5.07 12.55
N ARG A 628 -9.21 5.95 13.48
CA ARG A 628 -8.82 5.55 14.83
C ARG A 628 -10.07 5.42 15.69
N VAL A 629 -10.45 4.19 16.02
CA VAL A 629 -11.58 3.94 16.92
C VAL A 629 -11.14 4.17 18.36
N LEU A 630 -11.60 5.26 18.96
CA LEU A 630 -11.32 5.55 20.37
C LEU A 630 -12.24 4.72 21.26
N PHE A 631 -13.54 4.69 20.95
CA PHE A 631 -14.52 3.92 21.69
C PHE A 631 -15.50 3.26 20.75
N THR A 632 -15.83 2.00 21.01
CA THR A 632 -16.93 1.31 20.34
C THR A 632 -17.58 0.33 21.31
N ARG A 633 -18.91 0.35 21.38
CA ARG A 633 -19.71 -0.64 22.11
C ARG A 633 -20.99 -0.93 21.35
N LYS A 634 -21.34 -2.20 21.18
CA LYS A 634 -22.63 -2.61 20.61
C LYS A 634 -23.73 -2.51 21.68
N LYS A 635 -24.99 -2.36 21.26
CA LYS A 635 -26.15 -2.35 22.18
C LYS A 635 -26.22 -3.59 23.09
N ALA A 636 -25.77 -4.75 22.61
CA ALA A 636 -25.73 -5.99 23.40
C ALA A 636 -24.64 -6.00 24.49
N ASN A 637 -23.63 -5.13 24.38
CA ASN A 637 -22.49 -5.03 25.28
C ASN A 637 -22.25 -3.54 25.61
N PHE A 638 -23.27 -2.89 26.17
CA PHE A 638 -23.21 -1.48 26.55
C PHE A 638 -22.27 -1.27 27.75
N LEU A 639 -21.75 -0.06 27.87
CA LEU A 639 -21.07 0.42 29.07
C LEU A 639 -22.11 0.99 30.03
N GLU A 640 -22.17 0.52 31.28
CA GLU A 640 -23.09 1.06 32.29
C GLU A 640 -22.34 2.02 33.23
N VAL A 641 -22.88 3.22 33.42
CA VAL A 641 -22.30 4.27 34.26
C VAL A 641 -23.36 4.91 35.16
N GLU A 642 -22.97 5.37 36.34
CA GLU A 642 -23.89 5.96 37.34
C GLU A 642 -23.78 7.48 37.45
N ASP A 643 -22.65 8.05 37.03
CA ASP A 643 -22.35 9.49 37.07
C ASP A 643 -21.47 9.86 35.88
N ASN A 644 -20.96 11.10 35.87
CA ASN A 644 -19.98 11.59 34.92
C ASN A 644 -18.87 10.54 34.75
N TYR A 645 -18.63 10.18 33.50
CA TYR A 645 -17.70 9.13 33.14
C TYR A 645 -16.70 9.65 32.12
N GLN A 646 -15.43 9.31 32.36
CA GLN A 646 -14.32 9.63 31.49
C GLN A 646 -13.92 8.34 30.76
N LEU A 647 -13.92 8.38 29.42
CA LEU A 647 -13.32 7.31 28.64
C LEU A 647 -11.80 7.24 28.92
N PRO A 648 -11.14 6.09 28.72
CA PRO A 648 -9.69 6.00 28.76
C PRO A 648 -9.02 7.12 27.94
N ARG A 649 -7.82 7.53 28.34
CA ARG A 649 -7.03 8.48 27.56
C ARG A 649 -6.60 7.84 26.25
N TYR A 650 -6.72 8.58 25.16
CA TYR A 650 -6.25 8.13 23.85
C TYR A 650 -5.17 9.04 23.35
N VAL A 651 -4.12 8.45 22.77
CA VAL A 651 -3.07 9.18 22.08
C VAL A 651 -3.20 8.91 20.59
N VAL A 652 -3.21 9.99 19.80
CA VAL A 652 -3.23 9.93 18.34
C VAL A 652 -2.16 10.86 17.76
N ALA A 653 -1.51 10.45 16.69
CA ALA A 653 -0.65 11.33 15.91
C ALA A 653 -1.50 12.16 14.94
N VAL A 654 -1.30 13.48 14.91
CA VAL A 654 -2.03 14.40 14.03
C VAL A 654 -1.05 15.07 13.07
N PRO A 655 -1.15 14.84 11.75
CA PRO A 655 -0.28 15.49 10.77
C PRO A 655 -0.42 17.01 10.85
N MET A 656 0.68 17.75 10.75
CA MET A 656 0.66 19.23 10.80
C MET A 656 -0.21 19.85 9.71
N THR A 657 -0.31 19.17 8.59
CA THR A 657 -1.13 19.62 7.47
C THR A 657 -2.62 19.41 7.73
N CYS A 658 -3.00 18.61 8.72
CA CYS A 658 -4.38 18.22 8.99
C CYS A 658 -4.93 18.85 10.27
N SER A 659 -6.26 18.84 10.36
CA SER A 659 -7.01 19.00 11.60
C SER A 659 -7.46 17.63 12.11
N LEU A 660 -7.56 17.50 13.43
CA LEU A 660 -8.17 16.33 14.05
C LEU A 660 -9.70 16.45 13.97
N LEU A 661 -10.32 15.45 13.36
CA LEU A 661 -11.76 15.27 13.34
C LEU A 661 -12.15 14.21 14.37
N THR A 662 -13.20 14.46 15.13
CA THR A 662 -13.76 13.49 16.07
C THR A 662 -15.24 13.32 15.80
N LYS A 663 -15.61 12.16 15.28
CA LYS A 663 -16.99 11.75 15.04
C LYS A 663 -17.52 11.04 16.27
N VAL A 664 -18.56 11.60 16.88
CA VAL A 664 -19.29 10.98 17.98
C VAL A 664 -20.62 10.47 17.46
N ASN A 665 -20.94 9.21 17.72
CA ASN A 665 -22.23 8.60 17.42
C ASN A 665 -22.61 7.65 18.56
N LEU A 666 -23.16 8.22 19.63
CA LEU A 666 -23.47 7.51 20.86
C LEU A 666 -24.97 7.47 21.14
N SER A 667 -25.40 6.39 21.77
CA SER A 667 -26.74 6.20 22.33
C SER A 667 -26.63 6.00 23.83
N PHE A 668 -27.44 6.77 24.56
CA PHE A 668 -27.55 6.76 26.02
C PHE A 668 -28.94 6.24 26.38
N GLN A 669 -29.01 5.02 26.87
CA GLN A 669 -30.26 4.38 27.28
C GLN A 669 -30.44 4.52 28.80
N THR A 670 -31.57 5.07 29.19
CA THR A 670 -32.00 5.27 30.58
C THR A 670 -33.35 4.60 30.83
N ASN A 671 -33.88 4.74 32.04
CA ASN A 671 -35.27 4.39 32.36
C ASN A 671 -36.31 5.29 31.65
N LEU A 672 -35.95 6.51 31.25
CA LEU A 672 -36.83 7.46 30.57
C LEU A 672 -36.88 7.27 29.05
N GLY A 673 -35.83 6.69 28.45
CA GLY A 673 -35.77 6.47 27.02
C GLY A 673 -34.37 6.25 26.49
N THR A 674 -34.19 6.35 25.17
CA THR A 674 -32.89 6.32 24.51
C THR A 674 -32.62 7.66 23.85
N HIS A 675 -31.54 8.31 24.26
CA HIS A 675 -31.07 9.58 23.70
C HIS A 675 -29.89 9.32 22.76
N ARG A 676 -29.92 9.89 21.56
CA ARG A 676 -28.82 9.75 20.59
C ARG A 676 -28.09 11.07 20.45
N VAL A 677 -26.77 11.01 20.44
CA VAL A 677 -25.89 12.15 20.22
C VAL A 677 -24.96 11.81 19.06
N GLY A 678 -25.09 12.57 17.98
CA GLY A 678 -24.35 12.38 16.74
C GLY A 678 -23.78 13.71 16.25
N GLU A 679 -22.47 13.91 16.31
CA GLU A 679 -21.83 15.14 15.85
C GLU A 679 -20.40 14.88 15.35
N LEU A 680 -19.96 15.65 14.36
CA LEU A 680 -18.58 15.68 13.88
C LEU A 680 -17.93 16.98 14.34
N VAL A 681 -16.88 16.86 15.14
CA VAL A 681 -16.17 18.00 15.73
C VAL A 681 -14.78 18.12 15.10
N LYS A 682 -14.36 19.34 14.81
CA LYS A 682 -13.05 19.66 14.26
C LYS A 682 -12.19 20.42 15.26
N PHE A 683 -10.95 19.97 15.43
CA PHE A 683 -9.90 20.62 16.22
C PHE A 683 -8.75 21.04 15.32
N GLN A 684 -8.44 22.33 15.33
CA GLN A 684 -7.15 22.82 14.86
C GLN A 684 -6.08 22.46 15.89
N ILE A 685 -4.85 22.23 15.42
CA ILE A 685 -3.70 21.98 16.30
C ILE A 685 -3.55 23.15 17.29
N GLY A 686 -3.51 22.83 18.58
CA GLY A 686 -3.47 23.81 19.68
C GLY A 686 -4.82 24.15 20.29
N GLU A 687 -5.96 23.72 19.71
CA GLU A 687 -7.27 23.93 20.32
C GLU A 687 -7.53 22.96 21.47
N PRO A 688 -7.81 23.45 22.69
CA PRO A 688 -7.73 22.62 23.89
C PRO A 688 -8.96 21.74 24.14
N TYR A 689 -10.15 22.14 23.68
CA TYR A 689 -11.37 21.34 23.89
C TYR A 689 -12.54 21.77 23.00
N ARG A 690 -13.54 20.88 22.93
CA ARG A 690 -14.86 21.11 22.33
C ARG A 690 -15.95 20.46 23.18
N ILE A 691 -17.17 20.99 23.09
CA ILE A 691 -18.33 20.46 23.82
C ILE A 691 -19.47 20.26 22.85
N ILE A 692 -19.93 19.01 22.72
CA ILE A 692 -21.16 18.66 22.03
C ILE A 692 -22.30 18.79 23.03
N LYS A 693 -23.22 19.71 22.77
CA LYS A 693 -24.35 19.96 23.66
C LYS A 693 -25.55 19.10 23.27
N SER A 694 -26.17 18.47 24.25
CA SER A 694 -27.45 17.77 24.09
C SER A 694 -28.35 18.02 25.29
N ASP A 695 -29.65 17.78 25.16
CA ASP A 695 -30.62 18.01 26.22
C ASP A 695 -30.35 17.14 27.46
N PHE A 696 -29.74 15.97 27.27
CA PHE A 696 -29.53 14.97 28.31
C PHE A 696 -28.09 14.88 28.82
N VAL A 697 -27.10 14.92 27.93
CA VAL A 697 -25.68 14.74 28.25
C VAL A 697 -24.86 15.70 27.39
N ASP A 698 -23.96 16.45 28.01
CA ASP A 698 -22.93 17.17 27.27
C ASP A 698 -21.70 16.26 27.14
N ILE A 699 -21.13 16.20 25.94
CA ILE A 699 -19.90 15.43 25.69
C ILE A 699 -18.77 16.43 25.51
N ARG A 700 -17.89 16.49 26.50
CA ARG A 700 -16.69 17.34 26.46
C ARG A 700 -15.51 16.50 25.99
N ILE A 701 -14.85 16.98 24.94
CA ILE A 701 -13.65 16.35 24.38
C ILE A 701 -12.51 17.34 24.59
N ASP A 702 -11.60 17.02 25.50
CA ASP A 702 -10.38 17.77 25.76
C ASP A 702 -9.22 17.17 24.94
N VAL A 703 -8.35 18.03 24.43
CA VAL A 703 -7.18 17.66 23.63
C VAL A 703 -5.96 18.41 24.17
N ASP A 704 -5.01 17.67 24.72
CA ASP A 704 -3.70 18.17 25.10
C ASP A 704 -2.71 17.92 23.95
N TRP A 705 -2.20 19.01 23.37
CA TRP A 705 -1.30 18.98 22.23
C TRP A 705 0.14 19.02 22.70
N LYS A 706 0.92 18.00 22.32
CA LYS A 706 2.35 17.93 22.63
C LYS A 706 3.16 17.89 21.34
N GLY A 707 4.11 18.81 21.27
CA GLY A 707 5.26 18.68 20.38
C GLY A 707 6.41 18.01 21.14
N LEU A 708 7.41 17.50 20.42
CA LEU A 708 8.61 17.01 21.09
C LEU A 708 9.34 18.18 21.78
N PRO A 709 9.90 17.97 22.98
CA PRO A 709 10.85 18.92 23.52
C PRO A 709 12.06 19.00 22.58
N TYR A 710 12.54 20.21 22.31
CA TYR A 710 13.82 20.45 21.65
C TYR A 710 14.90 19.80 22.53
N VAL A 711 15.54 18.72 22.06
CA VAL A 711 16.66 18.06 22.76
C VAL A 711 17.96 18.65 22.27
#